data_AF-A0A8H5PCC7-F1
#
_entry.id   AF-A0A8H5PCC7-F1
#
_cell.length_a   1.000
_cell.length_b   1.000
_cell.length_c   1.000
_cell.angle_alpha   90.00
_cell.angle_beta   90.00
_cell.angle_gamma   90.00
#
_symmetry.space_group_name_H-M   'P 1'
#
loop_
_entity.id
_entity.type
_entity.pdbx_description
1 polymer ?
#
loop_
_entity_poly.entity_id
_entity_poly.type
_entity_poly.pdbx_seq_one_letter_code
_entity_poly.pdbx_strand_id
1 'polypeptide(L)'
;MDSFDRLNHLTQPAVQNLPKLEQPVAVHTRYAVRSEQDASVSASSATVETKIWFKSPPLATLTLRMIRAIKLFAESHDQGSVSNLEQGNWTWFELVILENEDATSPKKDCKGKELVVTSHPNKVGSKAYEWMQGDTFDTSRHFLKSLEAGNVIAVRLCARFAGWKISAKNGHLVIDIRDDNDPFPITPISINTNDAIPPRRNIGAWYDEAKTNNKTALELSLFIRAMKTFQSLPPDNQLSFYRIAGIHGYPYNVSWNMGKAPIPLDAPDLSKRMEGDERGFYCHHNDYLFPTWHRAYMMLFERRVSDLMMEEAAARGKENKEWIAAARRWRLPYWDWALKPSLPDIARNDKISIVKSWDGQGQPQYENVENPMYRFQMPGHSPMGDDIYGNYRIDNKKDTPWDLCIGTSRHGITLRDKERKWVEGVSNNEQVDLSLQGVHKDLSCLTLKDAVYRLLTHDYTTKYVNFASTKHDKEKMEKAPGDTAKGYLNLEQIHNSVHDFIGGGTDRAGIGHMGSVPVAAFDPIFWLHHCNIDRLLHLWQCNNPGNWFHQKPGQEVKDSPQKDLVPFHASAEPDDFFNSNKVRHIDALNYTYDYMDQITDEFGDMIPAKSHSYINKLYGPPEPAFQHHEESTDPLINIVYNRYCLNGKSYTLLFFLGEVDHTAPYNQQKNLVGSIFTFSTALEEDTITCKNCYEQKRANVLSRAQVPLTRAVPIEQREESEAAMSYFQKNLKWTAINEAGKVVAREKLTDLEITLFIGVNKLQGSLGRESLFKFDGYKEQKFNWESAYVAGASQF
;
A
#
# COMPACT_ATOMS: atom_id res chain seq x y z
N MET A 1 -25.86 -18.37 12.82
CA MET A 1 -26.86 -18.17 13.88
C MET A 1 -27.69 -16.96 13.52
N ASP A 2 -29.02 -17.12 13.60
CA ASP A 2 -30.06 -16.33 12.96
C ASP A 2 -29.94 -14.81 13.00
N SER A 3 -30.41 -14.18 11.91
CA SER A 3 -30.70 -12.76 11.77
C SER A 3 -31.87 -12.31 12.67
N PHE A 4 -31.72 -12.45 13.98
CA PHE A 4 -32.60 -11.77 14.92
C PHE A 4 -32.43 -10.26 14.73
N ASP A 5 -33.55 -9.57 14.51
CA ASP A 5 -33.64 -8.11 14.40
C ASP A 5 -32.85 -7.45 15.55
N ARG A 6 -31.68 -6.91 15.19
CA ARG A 6 -30.60 -6.54 16.12
C ARG A 6 -30.91 -5.32 16.98
N LEU A 7 -31.97 -4.58 16.69
CA LEU A 7 -32.36 -3.39 17.44
C LEU A 7 -33.67 -3.57 18.21
N ASN A 8 -34.37 -4.70 18.07
CA ASN A 8 -35.63 -4.97 18.79
C ASN A 8 -35.47 -5.16 20.31
N HIS A 9 -34.28 -5.49 20.80
CA HIS A 9 -34.02 -5.66 22.23
C HIS A 9 -33.82 -4.32 22.97
N LEU A 10 -33.76 -3.20 22.26
CA LEU A 10 -33.49 -1.90 22.87
C LEU A 10 -34.73 -1.39 23.61
N THR A 11 -34.57 -1.15 24.91
CA THR A 11 -35.60 -0.55 25.76
C THR A 11 -35.56 0.98 25.66
N GLN A 12 -36.66 1.66 26.02
CA GLN A 12 -36.72 3.13 26.05
C GLN A 12 -35.57 3.76 26.86
N PRO A 13 -35.25 3.31 28.10
CA PRO A 13 -34.13 3.86 28.85
C PRO A 13 -32.78 3.66 28.16
N ALA A 14 -32.58 2.51 27.48
CA ALA A 14 -31.35 2.24 26.75
C ALA A 14 -31.18 3.21 25.58
N VAL A 15 -32.24 3.45 24.79
CA VAL A 15 -32.23 4.39 23.66
C VAL A 15 -31.98 5.83 24.12
N GLN A 16 -32.63 6.25 25.20
CA GLN A 16 -32.49 7.59 25.78
C GLN A 16 -31.11 7.86 26.39
N ASN A 17 -30.29 6.82 26.61
CA ASN A 17 -28.92 6.94 27.11
C ASN A 17 -27.84 6.82 26.02
N LEU A 18 -28.21 6.57 24.75
CA LEU A 18 -27.23 6.44 23.66
C LEU A 18 -26.51 7.77 23.35
N PRO A 19 -25.20 7.77 23.06
CA PRO A 19 -24.49 9.01 22.68
C PRO A 19 -25.11 9.67 21.43
N LYS A 20 -24.93 11.00 21.32
CA LYS A 20 -25.26 11.74 20.10
C LYS A 20 -24.34 11.31 18.97
N LEU A 21 -24.86 11.26 17.74
CA LEU A 21 -24.04 10.97 16.57
C LEU A 21 -23.02 12.10 16.34
N GLU A 22 -21.78 11.84 16.72
CA GLU A 22 -20.63 12.72 16.52
C GLU A 22 -19.66 12.06 15.54
N GLN A 23 -19.00 12.85 14.69
CA GLN A 23 -18.03 12.38 13.70
C GLN A 23 -16.61 12.69 14.23
N PRO A 24 -15.65 11.73 14.24
CA PRO A 24 -15.78 10.35 13.77
C PRO A 24 -16.56 9.46 14.76
N VAL A 25 -17.33 8.52 14.22
CA VAL A 25 -18.07 7.54 15.05
C VAL A 25 -17.13 6.46 15.59
N ALA A 26 -17.37 6.01 16.81
CA ALA A 26 -16.71 4.88 17.45
C ALA A 26 -17.33 3.56 16.99
N VAL A 27 -16.46 2.58 16.72
CA VAL A 27 -16.87 1.24 16.28
C VAL A 27 -17.58 0.50 17.42
N HIS A 28 -18.45 -0.45 17.07
CA HIS A 28 -19.31 -1.19 18.02
C HIS A 28 -20.22 -0.33 18.90
N THR A 29 -20.44 0.92 18.52
CA THR A 29 -21.26 1.88 19.27
C THR A 29 -22.63 2.06 18.60
N ARG A 30 -23.62 2.45 19.39
CA ARG A 30 -24.94 2.88 18.92
C ARG A 30 -25.11 4.35 19.21
N TYR A 31 -25.62 5.08 18.25
CA TYR A 31 -25.88 6.50 18.35
C TYR A 31 -27.36 6.79 18.25
N ALA A 32 -27.80 7.90 18.84
CA ALA A 32 -29.14 8.42 18.64
C ALA A 32 -29.09 9.84 18.09
N VAL A 33 -29.71 10.03 16.92
CA VAL A 33 -30.11 11.37 16.46
C VAL A 33 -31.46 11.67 17.12
N ARG A 34 -31.50 12.72 17.93
CA ARG A 34 -32.63 13.01 18.83
C ARG A 34 -33.37 14.28 18.44
N SER A 35 -34.67 14.29 18.66
CA SER A 35 -35.50 15.49 18.68
C SER A 35 -36.41 15.47 19.90
N GLU A 36 -36.41 16.57 20.65
CA GLU A 36 -37.31 16.83 21.78
C GLU A 36 -38.30 17.96 21.44
N GLN A 37 -38.37 18.34 20.15
CA GLN A 37 -39.27 19.38 19.69
C GLN A 37 -40.60 18.77 19.25
N ASP A 38 -41.71 19.32 19.74
CA ASP A 38 -43.04 18.91 19.30
C ASP A 38 -43.24 19.15 17.80
N ALA A 39 -43.77 18.16 17.09
CA ALA A 39 -44.16 18.27 15.70
C ALA A 39 -45.53 17.62 15.48
N SER A 40 -46.33 18.22 14.60
CA SER A 40 -47.58 17.62 14.14
C SER A 40 -47.85 17.95 12.68
N VAL A 41 -48.60 17.08 12.02
CA VAL A 41 -49.17 17.29 10.68
C VAL A 41 -50.60 16.78 10.66
N SER A 42 -51.49 17.51 9.99
CA SER A 42 -52.91 17.17 9.86
C SER A 42 -53.29 17.16 8.40
N ALA A 43 -54.09 16.18 7.98
CA ALA A 43 -54.59 16.09 6.62
C ALA A 43 -56.01 16.66 6.49
N SER A 44 -56.25 17.35 5.38
CA SER A 44 -57.55 17.93 5.01
C SER A 44 -58.19 17.25 3.79
N SER A 45 -57.44 16.36 3.10
CA SER A 45 -57.87 15.72 1.87
C SER A 45 -57.24 14.32 1.72
N ALA A 46 -57.55 13.62 0.61
CA ALA A 46 -56.93 12.33 0.29
C ALA A 46 -55.45 12.42 -0.11
N THR A 47 -54.88 13.62 -0.23
CA THR A 47 -53.45 13.85 -0.45
C THR A 47 -52.68 13.60 0.85
N VAL A 48 -51.47 13.04 0.74
CA VAL A 48 -50.60 12.82 1.90
C VAL A 48 -49.94 14.14 2.27
N GLU A 49 -50.24 14.62 3.48
CA GLU A 49 -49.58 15.77 4.08
C GLU A 49 -48.35 15.30 4.86
N THR A 50 -47.23 16.00 4.68
CA THR A 50 -45.96 15.60 5.32
C THR A 50 -45.24 16.76 5.97
N LYS A 51 -44.48 16.46 7.03
CA LYS A 51 -43.59 17.42 7.70
C LYS A 51 -42.29 16.75 8.10
N ILE A 52 -41.15 17.29 7.69
CA ILE A 52 -39.84 16.85 8.22
C ILE A 52 -39.77 17.29 9.68
N TRP A 53 -39.50 16.32 10.57
CA TRP A 53 -39.41 16.54 12.00
C TRP A 53 -38.00 16.91 12.41
N PHE A 54 -37.03 16.04 12.10
CA PHE A 54 -35.62 16.23 12.42
C PHE A 54 -34.75 15.46 11.43
N LYS A 55 -33.46 15.79 11.44
CA LYS A 55 -32.46 15.32 10.48
C LYS A 55 -31.22 14.82 11.22
N SER A 56 -30.54 13.81 10.66
CA SER A 56 -29.16 13.52 11.04
C SER A 56 -28.23 14.66 10.59
N PRO A 57 -27.03 14.78 11.16
CA PRO A 57 -25.94 15.46 10.50
C PRO A 57 -25.64 14.83 9.12
N PRO A 58 -24.99 15.54 8.19
CA PRO A 58 -24.44 14.95 6.98
C PRO A 58 -23.54 13.74 7.30
N LEU A 59 -23.77 12.63 6.61
CA LEU A 59 -23.05 11.39 6.85
C LEU A 59 -21.77 11.34 6.00
N ALA A 60 -20.61 11.31 6.66
CA ALA A 60 -19.33 11.07 5.99
C ALA A 60 -19.25 9.65 5.41
N THR A 61 -18.46 9.48 4.34
CA THR A 61 -18.21 8.20 3.64
C THR A 61 -17.90 7.05 4.61
N LEU A 62 -17.06 7.32 5.60
CA LEU A 62 -16.65 6.32 6.58
C LEU A 62 -17.81 5.87 7.49
N THR A 63 -18.60 6.83 7.98
CA THR A 63 -19.77 6.53 8.81
C THR A 63 -20.75 5.64 8.06
N LEU A 64 -20.99 5.91 6.77
CA LEU A 64 -21.88 5.10 5.94
C LEU A 64 -21.46 3.62 5.87
N ARG A 65 -20.15 3.36 5.72
CA ARG A 65 -19.61 1.99 5.66
C ARG A 65 -19.76 1.22 6.97
N MET A 66 -19.84 1.93 8.09
CA MET A 66 -20.02 1.33 9.41
C MET A 66 -21.49 1.18 9.82
N ILE A 67 -22.42 1.88 9.16
CA ILE A 67 -23.86 1.73 9.43
C ILE A 67 -24.29 0.30 9.07
N ARG A 68 -24.77 -0.43 10.07
CA ARG A 68 -25.35 -1.77 9.87
C ARG A 68 -26.86 -1.76 9.88
N ALA A 69 -27.43 -0.90 10.71
CA ALA A 69 -28.87 -0.76 10.82
C ALA A 69 -29.27 0.61 11.36
N ILE A 70 -30.48 1.02 11.03
CA ILE A 70 -31.16 2.16 11.63
C ILE A 70 -32.55 1.75 12.12
N LYS A 71 -33.03 2.40 13.18
CA LYS A 71 -34.37 2.20 13.71
C LYS A 71 -34.88 3.48 14.36
N LEU A 72 -36.13 3.84 14.06
CA LEU A 72 -36.79 4.99 14.69
C LEU A 72 -37.60 4.53 15.90
N PHE A 73 -37.42 5.27 16.99
CA PHE A 73 -38.28 5.26 18.15
C PHE A 73 -38.92 6.63 18.29
N ALA A 74 -40.23 6.68 18.50
CA ALA A 74 -40.96 7.94 18.58
C ALA A 74 -42.05 7.86 19.64
N GLU A 75 -42.14 8.91 20.45
CA GLU A 75 -43.28 9.14 21.33
C GLU A 75 -44.33 9.97 20.58
N SER A 76 -45.46 9.35 20.28
CA SER A 76 -46.47 9.96 19.40
C SER A 76 -47.87 9.45 19.68
N HIS A 77 -48.86 10.14 19.12
CA HIS A 77 -50.26 9.78 19.21
C HIS A 77 -51.03 10.34 18.00
N ASP A 78 -52.24 9.87 17.75
CA ASP A 78 -53.09 10.32 16.65
C ASP A 78 -54.14 11.33 17.12
N GLN A 79 -55.16 11.62 16.30
CA GLN A 79 -56.24 12.54 16.70
C GLN A 79 -57.11 12.03 17.87
N GLY A 80 -56.99 10.76 18.27
CA GLY A 80 -57.67 10.20 19.44
C GLY A 80 -59.05 9.59 19.20
N SER A 81 -59.59 9.68 17.99
CA SER A 81 -60.87 9.09 17.62
C SER A 81 -60.89 8.73 16.15
N VAL A 82 -61.47 7.58 15.82
CA VAL A 82 -61.63 7.10 14.44
C VAL A 82 -63.08 6.65 14.25
N SER A 83 -63.71 7.11 13.17
CA SER A 83 -65.11 6.80 12.84
C SER A 83 -65.30 5.37 12.32
N ASN A 84 -64.30 4.81 11.65
CA ASN A 84 -64.29 3.42 11.20
C ASN A 84 -62.87 2.82 11.29
N LEU A 85 -62.64 1.98 12.29
CA LEU A 85 -61.34 1.31 12.52
C LEU A 85 -60.99 0.30 11.41
N GLU A 86 -61.97 -0.25 10.69
CA GLU A 86 -61.73 -1.19 9.58
C GLU A 86 -61.07 -0.51 8.37
N GLN A 87 -61.14 0.82 8.28
CA GLN A 87 -60.50 1.60 7.20
C GLN A 87 -58.99 1.81 7.41
N GLY A 88 -58.42 1.29 8.50
CA GLY A 88 -56.98 1.31 8.77
C GLY A 88 -56.46 2.61 9.40
N ASN A 89 -55.13 2.69 9.51
CA ASN A 89 -54.42 3.85 10.05
C ASN A 89 -53.90 4.74 8.91
N TRP A 90 -54.17 6.04 8.99
CA TRP A 90 -53.72 7.03 8.01
C TRP A 90 -52.73 8.05 8.58
N THR A 91 -52.02 7.67 9.64
CA THR A 91 -50.92 8.42 10.23
C THR A 91 -49.71 7.51 10.46
N TRP A 92 -48.53 7.92 10.01
CA TRP A 92 -47.31 7.12 10.10
C TRP A 92 -46.05 7.99 10.07
N PHE A 93 -44.90 7.36 10.38
CA PHE A 93 -43.58 7.94 10.21
C PHE A 93 -42.86 7.35 9.00
N GLU A 94 -42.05 8.18 8.35
CA GLU A 94 -41.16 7.78 7.27
C GLU A 94 -39.72 8.20 7.56
N LEU A 95 -38.79 7.39 7.06
CA LEU A 95 -37.38 7.74 6.92
C LEU A 95 -37.11 8.17 5.48
N VAL A 96 -36.38 9.26 5.32
CA VAL A 96 -36.16 9.92 4.03
C VAL A 96 -34.67 10.18 3.84
N ILE A 97 -34.12 9.85 2.68
CA ILE A 97 -32.78 10.30 2.28
C ILE A 97 -32.90 11.66 1.62
N LEU A 98 -32.17 12.63 2.15
CA LEU A 98 -32.03 13.97 1.59
C LEU A 98 -30.63 14.12 0.99
N GLU A 99 -30.53 14.91 -0.09
CA GLU A 99 -29.27 15.15 -0.81
C GLU A 99 -28.19 15.74 0.11
N ASN A 100 -28.58 16.71 0.95
CA ASN A 100 -27.73 17.42 1.90
C ASN A 100 -28.58 18.03 3.04
N GLU A 101 -27.94 18.78 3.94
CA GLU A 101 -28.59 19.38 5.11
C GLU A 101 -29.68 20.41 4.77
N ASP A 102 -29.53 21.14 3.66
CA ASP A 102 -30.45 22.19 3.21
C ASP A 102 -31.68 21.63 2.46
N ALA A 103 -31.59 20.40 1.95
CA ALA A 103 -32.66 19.81 1.18
C ALA A 103 -33.94 19.61 2.01
N THR A 104 -35.09 19.91 1.39
CA THR A 104 -36.43 19.80 2.00
C THR A 104 -37.30 18.74 1.34
N SER A 105 -36.81 18.11 0.27
CA SER A 105 -37.51 17.07 -0.49
C SER A 105 -36.65 15.82 -0.63
N PRO A 106 -37.26 14.62 -0.76
CA PRO A 106 -36.52 13.37 -0.88
C PRO A 106 -35.60 13.33 -2.11
N LYS A 107 -34.40 12.77 -1.92
CA LYS A 107 -33.53 12.37 -3.04
C LYS A 107 -34.25 11.31 -3.88
N LYS A 108 -34.02 11.34 -5.19
CA LYS A 108 -34.55 10.37 -6.14
C LYS A 108 -33.45 9.46 -6.66
N ASP A 109 -33.77 8.19 -6.89
CA ASP A 109 -32.87 7.24 -7.53
C ASP A 109 -32.74 7.51 -9.04
N CYS A 110 -31.89 6.72 -9.72
CA CYS A 110 -31.68 6.80 -11.17
C CYS A 110 -32.93 6.51 -12.02
N LYS A 111 -34.01 6.00 -11.42
CA LYS A 111 -35.32 5.74 -12.04
C LYS A 111 -36.35 6.81 -11.66
N GLY A 112 -35.96 7.85 -10.92
CA GLY A 112 -36.83 8.94 -10.49
C GLY A 112 -37.71 8.63 -9.29
N LYS A 113 -37.50 7.50 -8.60
CA LYS A 113 -38.26 7.12 -7.40
C LYS A 113 -37.68 7.77 -6.16
N GLU A 114 -38.53 8.33 -5.30
CA GLU A 114 -38.10 8.90 -4.02
C GLU A 114 -37.52 7.84 -3.08
N LEU A 115 -36.37 8.14 -2.48
CA LEU A 115 -35.70 7.30 -1.49
C LEU A 115 -36.35 7.50 -0.11
N VAL A 116 -37.50 6.86 0.07
CA VAL A 116 -38.35 6.93 1.27
C VAL A 116 -38.77 5.53 1.71
N VAL A 117 -38.80 5.29 3.02
CA VAL A 117 -39.36 4.07 3.62
C VAL A 117 -40.25 4.38 4.82
N THR A 118 -41.34 3.65 4.96
CA THR A 118 -42.24 3.74 6.13
C THR A 118 -41.58 3.08 7.34
N SER A 119 -41.41 3.82 8.44
CA SER A 119 -40.86 3.26 9.69
C SER A 119 -41.91 2.48 10.47
N HIS A 120 -43.01 3.12 10.83
CA HIS A 120 -44.16 2.50 11.50
C HIS A 120 -45.41 3.39 11.44
N PRO A 121 -46.61 2.79 11.49
CA PRO A 121 -47.85 3.51 11.70
C PRO A 121 -47.95 4.01 13.14
N ASN A 122 -48.76 5.03 13.35
CA ASN A 122 -49.10 5.54 14.68
C ASN A 122 -49.98 4.56 15.48
N LYS A 123 -50.22 4.81 16.76
CA LYS A 123 -51.32 4.14 17.46
C LYS A 123 -52.64 4.80 17.10
N VAL A 124 -53.61 3.98 16.70
CA VAL A 124 -54.93 4.46 16.27
C VAL A 124 -55.84 4.72 17.47
N GLY A 125 -56.54 5.85 17.46
CA GLY A 125 -57.57 6.21 18.44
C GLY A 125 -57.03 6.60 19.81
N SER A 126 -55.82 7.17 19.90
CA SER A 126 -55.22 7.59 21.17
C SER A 126 -54.76 9.05 21.14
N LYS A 127 -55.05 9.80 22.22
CA LYS A 127 -54.43 11.10 22.51
C LYS A 127 -53.27 10.98 23.48
N ALA A 128 -53.01 9.78 24.01
CA ALA A 128 -51.91 9.55 24.92
C ALA A 128 -50.64 9.36 24.10
N TYR A 129 -49.63 10.15 24.43
CA TYR A 129 -48.28 9.96 23.90
C TYR A 129 -47.75 8.59 24.31
N GLU A 130 -47.46 7.75 23.33
CA GLU A 130 -46.95 6.40 23.55
C GLU A 130 -45.62 6.21 22.84
N TRP A 131 -44.70 5.53 23.51
CA TRP A 131 -43.40 5.16 22.96
C TRP A 131 -43.56 4.00 22.00
N MET A 132 -43.33 4.25 20.71
CA MET A 132 -43.38 3.23 19.67
C MET A 132 -42.03 3.09 18.99
N GLN A 133 -41.84 1.94 18.35
CA GLN A 133 -40.66 1.63 17.58
C GLN A 133 -41.07 1.11 16.21
N GLY A 134 -40.33 1.49 15.18
CA GLY A 134 -40.56 0.97 13.83
C GLY A 134 -39.67 -0.20 13.46
N ASP A 135 -39.77 -0.60 12.20
CA ASP A 135 -38.94 -1.67 11.65
C ASP A 135 -37.45 -1.30 11.68
N THR A 136 -36.60 -2.32 11.77
CA THR A 136 -35.16 -2.18 11.61
C THR A 136 -34.81 -2.23 10.13
N PHE A 137 -34.16 -1.17 9.64
CA PHE A 137 -33.63 -1.12 8.27
C PHE A 137 -32.15 -1.43 8.32
N ASP A 138 -31.73 -2.52 7.70
CA ASP A 138 -30.32 -2.93 7.62
C ASP A 138 -29.75 -2.79 6.20
N THR A 139 -28.47 -3.11 6.04
CA THR A 139 -27.74 -3.01 4.76
C THR A 139 -28.28 -3.93 3.65
N SER A 140 -29.19 -4.86 3.94
CA SER A 140 -29.87 -5.65 2.90
C SER A 140 -30.91 -4.82 2.14
N ARG A 141 -31.45 -3.76 2.75
CA ARG A 141 -32.52 -2.92 2.20
C ARG A 141 -31.95 -1.90 1.23
N HIS A 142 -32.65 -1.72 0.08
CA HIS A 142 -32.27 -0.73 -0.94
C HIS A 142 -32.11 0.68 -0.38
N PHE A 143 -32.94 1.08 0.58
CA PHE A 143 -32.88 2.40 1.22
C PHE A 143 -31.48 2.72 1.78
N LEU A 144 -30.93 1.86 2.64
CA LEU A 144 -29.59 2.11 3.20
C LEU A 144 -28.47 1.98 2.15
N LYS A 145 -28.61 1.09 1.16
CA LYS A 145 -27.64 0.96 0.04
C LYS A 145 -27.57 2.20 -0.86
N SER A 146 -28.58 3.06 -0.84
CA SER A 146 -28.64 4.29 -1.65
C SER A 146 -28.03 5.52 -0.98
N LEU A 147 -27.50 5.39 0.25
CA LEU A 147 -26.82 6.49 0.92
C LEU A 147 -25.47 6.79 0.27
N GLU A 148 -25.22 8.07 0.03
CA GLU A 148 -23.94 8.60 -0.45
C GLU A 148 -23.37 9.62 0.54
N ALA A 149 -22.07 9.87 0.44
CA ALA A 149 -21.39 10.83 1.31
C ALA A 149 -22.06 12.21 1.22
N GLY A 150 -22.30 12.83 2.37
CA GLY A 150 -23.00 14.11 2.48
C GLY A 150 -24.52 14.00 2.58
N ASN A 151 -25.11 12.84 2.30
CA ASN A 151 -26.55 12.64 2.48
C ASN A 151 -26.96 12.75 3.96
N VAL A 152 -28.24 13.06 4.16
CA VAL A 152 -28.87 13.21 5.47
C VAL A 152 -30.07 12.27 5.58
N ILE A 153 -30.20 11.58 6.71
CA ILE A 153 -31.40 10.79 7.02
C ILE A 153 -32.35 11.68 7.81
N ALA A 154 -33.54 11.91 7.27
CA ALA A 154 -34.59 12.69 7.91
C ALA A 154 -35.76 11.81 8.36
N VAL A 155 -36.39 12.21 9.46
CA VAL A 155 -37.65 11.62 9.95
C VAL A 155 -38.80 12.52 9.55
N ARG A 156 -39.81 11.96 8.89
CA ARG A 156 -40.96 12.67 8.34
C ARG A 156 -42.24 12.14 8.96
N LEU A 157 -43.11 13.03 9.44
CA LEU A 157 -44.48 12.70 9.85
C LEU A 157 -45.39 12.72 8.63
N CYS A 158 -46.35 11.80 8.58
CA CYS A 158 -47.31 11.67 7.49
C CYS A 158 -48.73 11.56 8.03
N ALA A 159 -49.67 12.26 7.39
CA ALA A 159 -51.11 12.12 7.61
C ALA A 159 -51.85 12.12 6.27
N ARG A 160 -52.94 11.36 6.19
CA ARG A 160 -53.81 11.32 4.99
C ARG A 160 -55.28 11.27 5.40
N PHE A 161 -56.14 11.87 4.58
CA PHE A 161 -57.58 12.03 4.79
C PHE A 161 -57.98 13.07 5.84
N ALA A 162 -59.09 13.75 5.55
CA ALA A 162 -59.62 14.80 6.41
C ALA A 162 -59.85 14.30 7.84
N GLY A 163 -59.29 15.02 8.82
CA GLY A 163 -59.47 14.72 10.24
C GLY A 163 -58.39 13.82 10.86
N TRP A 164 -57.48 13.25 10.04
CA TRP A 164 -56.32 12.53 10.55
C TRP A 164 -55.19 13.48 10.91
N LYS A 165 -54.62 13.27 12.09
CA LYS A 165 -53.51 14.07 12.62
C LYS A 165 -52.55 13.18 13.37
N ILE A 166 -51.26 13.41 13.16
CA ILE A 166 -50.19 12.84 13.97
C ILE A 166 -49.52 13.95 14.77
N SER A 167 -49.23 13.68 16.04
CA SER A 167 -48.43 14.52 16.93
C SER A 167 -47.30 13.69 17.54
N ALA A 168 -46.09 14.24 17.58
CA ALA A 168 -44.89 13.60 18.12
C ALA A 168 -44.08 14.61 18.94
N LYS A 169 -43.41 14.15 20.00
CA LYS A 169 -42.59 15.03 20.87
C LYS A 169 -41.17 14.56 21.13
N ASN A 170 -40.96 13.23 21.25
CA ASN A 170 -39.64 12.66 21.52
C ASN A 170 -39.27 11.64 20.45
N GLY A 171 -38.30 11.96 19.59
CA GLY A 171 -37.87 11.12 18.47
C GLY A 171 -36.41 10.72 18.63
N HIS A 172 -36.11 9.44 18.45
CA HIS A 172 -34.77 8.88 18.50
C HIS A 172 -34.55 7.99 17.27
N LEU A 173 -33.80 8.50 16.29
CA LEU A 173 -33.29 7.67 15.20
C LEU A 173 -31.98 7.03 15.68
N VAL A 174 -32.07 5.73 16.02
CA VAL A 174 -30.91 4.93 16.43
C VAL A 174 -30.15 4.48 15.20
N ILE A 175 -28.83 4.65 15.23
CA ILE A 175 -27.89 4.23 14.19
C ILE A 175 -26.90 3.25 14.81
N ASP A 176 -26.85 2.02 14.30
CA ASP A 176 -25.95 0.95 14.76
C ASP A 176 -24.67 0.96 13.93
N ILE A 177 -23.54 1.27 14.58
CA ILE A 177 -22.20 1.36 13.98
C ILE A 177 -21.39 0.11 14.35
N ARG A 178 -20.78 -0.56 13.36
CA ARG A 178 -19.91 -1.74 13.55
C ARG A 178 -18.67 -1.66 12.68
N ASP A 179 -17.78 -2.64 12.84
CA ASP A 179 -16.58 -2.79 12.01
C ASP A 179 -16.91 -2.65 10.53
N ASP A 180 -16.10 -1.88 9.83
CA ASP A 180 -16.09 -1.81 8.37
C ASP A 180 -15.41 -3.06 7.80
N ASN A 181 -16.18 -4.16 7.67
CA ASN A 181 -15.69 -5.43 7.13
C ASN A 181 -16.23 -5.73 5.72
N ASP A 182 -17.01 -4.83 5.11
CA ASP A 182 -17.58 -5.06 3.79
C ASP A 182 -16.52 -4.83 2.68
N PRO A 183 -16.57 -5.60 1.58
CA PRO A 183 -15.69 -5.39 0.43
C PRO A 183 -15.64 -3.93 -0.03
N PHE A 184 -14.44 -3.36 -0.05
CA PHE A 184 -14.07 -2.10 -0.67
C PHE A 184 -13.44 -2.43 -2.02
N PRO A 185 -14.14 -2.12 -3.14
CA PRO A 185 -13.58 -2.32 -4.46
C PRO A 185 -12.45 -1.31 -4.73
N ILE A 186 -11.32 -1.81 -5.20
CA ILE A 186 -10.19 -0.97 -5.60
C ILE A 186 -10.41 -0.54 -7.04
N THR A 187 -11.17 0.55 -7.21
CA THR A 187 -11.46 1.08 -8.54
C THR A 187 -10.40 2.09 -8.99
N PRO A 188 -9.92 2.01 -10.24
CA PRO A 188 -9.10 3.06 -10.83
C PRO A 188 -9.66 4.46 -10.59
N ILE A 189 -8.77 5.45 -10.42
CA ILE A 189 -9.20 6.85 -10.32
C ILE A 189 -9.95 7.20 -11.62
N SER A 190 -11.17 7.70 -11.49
CA SER A 190 -11.98 8.05 -12.65
C SER A 190 -11.36 9.21 -13.41
N ILE A 191 -11.30 9.07 -14.74
CA ILE A 191 -10.82 10.10 -15.66
C ILE A 191 -11.92 10.43 -16.66
N ASN A 192 -11.88 11.65 -17.19
CA ASN A 192 -12.64 11.98 -18.38
C ASN A 192 -11.90 11.39 -19.58
N THR A 193 -12.57 10.54 -20.36
CA THR A 193 -11.96 9.81 -21.48
C THR A 193 -11.50 10.71 -22.62
N ASN A 194 -11.91 11.98 -22.63
CA ASN A 194 -11.44 12.98 -23.59
C ASN A 194 -10.12 13.65 -23.14
N ASP A 195 -9.73 13.51 -21.88
CA ASP A 195 -8.52 14.09 -21.32
C ASP A 195 -7.38 13.05 -21.33
N ALA A 196 -6.13 13.53 -21.41
CA ALA A 196 -4.97 12.65 -21.29
C ALA A 196 -4.92 11.97 -19.91
N ILE A 197 -4.52 10.69 -19.89
CA ILE A 197 -4.34 9.93 -18.65
C ILE A 197 -3.25 10.60 -17.80
N PRO A 198 -3.52 11.00 -16.55
CA PRO A 198 -2.52 11.65 -15.73
C PRO A 198 -1.33 10.72 -15.39
N PRO A 199 -0.08 11.21 -15.47
CA PRO A 199 1.10 10.40 -15.19
C PRO A 199 1.45 10.37 -13.71
N ARG A 200 1.92 9.20 -13.22
CA ARG A 200 2.78 9.12 -12.04
C ARG A 200 4.13 9.72 -12.39
N ARG A 201 4.53 10.74 -11.63
CA ARG A 201 5.70 11.58 -11.95
C ARG A 201 6.90 11.23 -11.06
N ASN A 202 8.11 11.49 -11.54
CA ASN A 202 9.31 11.40 -10.69
C ASN A 202 9.16 12.37 -9.51
N ILE A 203 9.30 11.86 -8.27
CA ILE A 203 9.08 12.67 -7.06
C ILE A 203 9.99 13.89 -6.98
N GLY A 204 11.24 13.78 -7.40
CA GLY A 204 12.20 14.89 -7.37
C GLY A 204 11.78 16.00 -8.32
N ALA A 205 11.50 15.64 -9.57
CA ALA A 205 11.06 16.61 -10.58
C ALA A 205 9.71 17.25 -10.22
N TRP A 206 8.74 16.47 -9.74
CA TRP A 206 7.43 16.97 -9.32
C TRP A 206 7.54 17.89 -8.10
N TYR A 207 8.34 17.53 -7.10
CA TYR A 207 8.56 18.35 -5.90
C TYR A 207 9.31 19.65 -6.20
N ASP A 208 10.30 19.61 -7.10
CA ASP A 208 11.02 20.81 -7.53
C ASP A 208 10.12 21.74 -8.36
N GLU A 209 9.27 21.18 -9.24
CA GLU A 209 8.29 21.97 -9.98
C GLU A 209 7.28 22.64 -9.04
N ALA A 210 6.81 21.95 -7.98
CA ALA A 210 5.89 22.51 -6.99
C ALA A 210 6.42 23.77 -6.29
N LYS A 211 7.74 24.00 -6.28
CA LYS A 211 8.35 25.22 -5.70
C LYS A 211 8.20 26.45 -6.61
N THR A 212 7.90 26.25 -7.89
CA THR A 212 7.89 27.33 -8.91
C THR A 212 6.60 27.40 -9.72
N ASN A 213 5.80 26.32 -9.75
CA ASN A 213 4.51 26.24 -10.44
C ASN A 213 3.37 26.17 -9.43
N ASN A 214 2.53 27.21 -9.39
CA ASN A 214 1.38 27.29 -8.48
C ASN A 214 0.42 26.10 -8.61
N LYS A 215 0.18 25.60 -9.84
CA LYS A 215 -0.74 24.47 -10.06
C LYS A 215 -0.20 23.17 -9.45
N THR A 216 1.09 22.95 -9.56
CA THR A 216 1.80 21.79 -8.98
C THR A 216 1.96 21.97 -7.46
N ALA A 217 2.13 23.21 -6.99
CA ALA A 217 2.10 23.54 -5.56
C ALA A 217 0.76 23.16 -4.91
N LEU A 218 -0.37 23.33 -5.60
CA LEU A 218 -1.68 22.86 -5.12
C LEU A 218 -1.73 21.33 -5.01
N GLU A 219 -1.16 20.60 -5.97
CA GLU A 219 -1.09 19.12 -5.92
C GLU A 219 -0.30 18.65 -4.70
N LEU A 220 0.88 19.25 -4.46
CA LEU A 220 1.69 18.99 -3.27
C LEU A 220 0.91 19.29 -1.98
N SER A 221 0.24 20.44 -1.94
CA SER A 221 -0.51 20.89 -0.76
C SER A 221 -1.65 19.94 -0.42
N LEU A 222 -2.40 19.49 -1.43
CA LEU A 222 -3.45 18.49 -1.26
C LEU A 222 -2.87 17.13 -0.84
N PHE A 223 -1.77 16.69 -1.44
CA PHE A 223 -1.14 15.41 -1.10
C PHE A 223 -0.69 15.38 0.36
N ILE A 224 -0.04 16.43 0.85
CA ILE A 224 0.40 16.56 2.25
C ILE A 224 -0.80 16.57 3.20
N ARG A 225 -1.87 17.31 2.89
CA ARG A 225 -3.08 17.33 3.73
C ARG A 225 -3.79 15.98 3.74
N ALA A 226 -3.93 15.33 2.58
CA ALA A 226 -4.53 14.01 2.45
C ALA A 226 -3.73 12.96 3.24
N MET A 227 -2.41 12.94 3.12
CA MET A 227 -1.54 12.04 3.89
C MET A 227 -1.65 12.27 5.40
N LYS A 228 -1.71 13.53 5.85
CA LYS A 228 -1.92 13.86 7.26
C LYS A 228 -3.26 13.33 7.78
N THR A 229 -4.34 13.56 7.03
CA THR A 229 -5.66 13.02 7.37
C THR A 229 -5.63 11.49 7.38
N PHE A 230 -5.03 10.88 6.36
CA PHE A 230 -4.96 9.42 6.20
C PHE A 230 -4.26 8.74 7.38
N GLN A 231 -3.14 9.32 7.85
CA GLN A 231 -2.37 8.84 8.99
C GLN A 231 -3.07 9.09 10.34
N SER A 232 -3.95 10.09 10.43
CA SER A 232 -4.69 10.38 11.67
C SER A 232 -5.89 9.46 11.93
N LEU A 233 -6.30 8.68 10.93
CA LEU A 233 -7.43 7.76 11.06
C LEU A 233 -7.06 6.59 12.02
N PRO A 234 -7.98 6.18 12.91
CA PRO A 234 -7.69 5.17 13.93
C PRO A 234 -7.52 3.75 13.36
N PRO A 235 -6.84 2.83 14.07
CA PRO A 235 -6.57 1.46 13.59
C PRO A 235 -7.80 0.59 13.36
N ASP A 236 -8.93 0.89 13.99
CA ASP A 236 -10.20 0.18 13.76
C ASP A 236 -10.88 0.57 12.44
N ASN A 237 -10.46 1.69 11.83
CA ASN A 237 -10.86 2.08 10.48
C ASN A 237 -10.05 1.30 9.43
N GLN A 238 -10.71 0.41 8.69
CA GLN A 238 -10.10 -0.41 7.62
C GLN A 238 -9.40 0.42 6.53
N LEU A 239 -9.84 1.66 6.28
CA LEU A 239 -9.26 2.58 5.30
C LEU A 239 -8.32 3.63 5.94
N SER A 240 -7.84 3.39 7.17
CA SER A 240 -6.75 4.15 7.78
C SER A 240 -5.41 3.80 7.15
N PHE A 241 -4.43 4.70 7.25
CA PHE A 241 -3.07 4.43 6.81
C PHE A 241 -2.51 3.19 7.53
N TYR A 242 -2.77 3.09 8.84
CA TYR A 242 -2.34 1.96 9.66
C TYR A 242 -2.87 0.63 9.12
N ARG A 243 -4.17 0.53 8.82
CA ARG A 243 -4.78 -0.70 8.32
C ARG A 243 -4.39 -1.03 6.89
N ILE A 244 -4.27 -0.02 6.03
CA ILE A 244 -3.80 -0.23 4.65
C ILE A 244 -2.34 -0.68 4.67
N ALA A 245 -1.45 -0.03 5.43
CA ALA A 245 -0.07 -0.48 5.64
C ALA A 245 0.00 -1.91 6.20
N GLY A 246 -0.89 -2.24 7.14
CA GLY A 246 -0.97 -3.55 7.77
C GLY A 246 -1.41 -4.70 6.86
N ILE A 247 -1.92 -4.43 5.65
CA ILE A 247 -2.16 -5.46 4.62
C ILE A 247 -0.85 -6.21 4.32
N HIS A 248 0.28 -5.49 4.32
CA HIS A 248 1.59 -6.03 3.98
C HIS A 248 2.14 -6.98 5.07
N GLY A 249 1.75 -6.79 6.33
CA GLY A 249 2.49 -7.37 7.46
C GLY A 249 1.68 -7.45 8.74
N TYR A 250 2.19 -6.80 9.79
CA TYR A 250 1.51 -6.66 11.07
C TYR A 250 0.41 -5.59 11.03
N PRO A 251 -0.65 -5.74 11.84
CA PRO A 251 -0.93 -6.85 12.75
C PRO A 251 -1.46 -8.11 12.01
N TYR A 252 -0.85 -9.28 12.27
CA TYR A 252 -1.12 -10.52 11.52
C TYR A 252 -2.50 -11.14 11.81
N ASN A 253 -3.11 -10.80 12.94
CA ASN A 253 -4.41 -11.30 13.39
C ASN A 253 -5.61 -10.52 12.81
N VAL A 254 -5.34 -9.49 12.00
CA VAL A 254 -6.35 -8.59 11.45
C VAL A 254 -6.47 -8.80 9.95
N SER A 255 -7.59 -9.38 9.51
CA SER A 255 -7.91 -9.42 8.08
C SER A 255 -8.18 -8.01 7.53
N TRP A 256 -7.97 -7.82 6.23
CA TRP A 256 -8.37 -6.58 5.56
C TRP A 256 -9.30 -6.95 4.42
N ASN A 257 -10.50 -6.36 4.39
CA ASN A 257 -11.42 -6.47 3.27
C ASN A 257 -11.96 -7.87 2.97
N MET A 258 -11.88 -8.80 3.93
CA MET A 258 -12.29 -10.21 3.77
C MET A 258 -13.59 -10.56 4.51
N GLY A 259 -14.33 -9.58 5.06
CA GLY A 259 -15.54 -9.87 5.85
C GLY A 259 -15.28 -10.52 7.21
N LYS A 260 -14.04 -10.50 7.71
CA LYS A 260 -13.66 -11.13 8.99
C LYS A 260 -13.25 -10.08 10.02
N ALA A 261 -13.82 -10.18 11.22
CA ALA A 261 -13.41 -9.39 12.37
C ALA A 261 -11.99 -9.78 12.84
N PRO A 262 -11.25 -8.87 13.51
CA PRO A 262 -9.97 -9.20 14.14
C PRO A 262 -10.05 -10.45 15.02
N ILE A 263 -9.04 -11.32 14.92
CA ILE A 263 -8.89 -12.43 15.85
C ILE A 263 -8.33 -11.87 17.16
N PRO A 264 -8.94 -12.12 18.34
CA PRO A 264 -8.36 -11.69 19.60
C PRO A 264 -6.98 -12.29 19.83
N LEU A 265 -6.01 -11.47 20.25
CA LEU A 265 -4.62 -11.91 20.45
C LEU A 265 -4.46 -12.89 21.62
N ASP A 266 -5.40 -12.89 22.56
CA ASP A 266 -5.49 -13.80 23.69
C ASP A 266 -6.41 -15.01 23.44
N ALA A 267 -6.91 -15.17 22.20
CA ALA A 267 -7.80 -16.28 21.86
C ALA A 267 -7.07 -17.64 22.01
N PRO A 268 -7.66 -18.62 22.72
CA PRO A 268 -7.04 -19.93 22.92
C PRO A 268 -6.89 -20.73 21.62
N ASP A 269 -7.63 -20.37 20.57
CA ASP A 269 -7.60 -20.97 19.23
C ASP A 269 -6.89 -20.09 18.18
N LEU A 270 -6.17 -19.05 18.60
CA LEU A 270 -5.47 -18.09 17.71
C LEU A 270 -4.65 -18.81 16.63
N SER A 271 -3.77 -19.75 17.00
CA SER A 271 -2.92 -20.48 16.05
C SER A 271 -3.73 -21.24 15.00
N LYS A 272 -4.84 -21.88 15.40
CA LYS A 272 -5.71 -22.63 14.49
C LYS A 272 -6.45 -21.69 13.53
N ARG A 273 -6.89 -20.52 14.00
CA ARG A 273 -7.52 -19.51 13.14
C ARG A 273 -6.52 -18.84 12.20
N MET A 274 -5.26 -18.69 12.63
CA MET A 274 -4.15 -18.21 11.80
C MET A 274 -3.75 -19.20 10.70
N GLU A 275 -3.85 -20.51 10.95
CA GLU A 275 -3.69 -21.54 9.90
C GLU A 275 -4.74 -21.43 8.78
N GLY A 276 -5.93 -20.97 9.14
CA GLY A 276 -7.02 -20.70 8.20
C GLY A 276 -6.84 -19.41 7.38
N ASP A 277 -7.94 -18.95 6.79
CA ASP A 277 -7.97 -17.76 5.94
C ASP A 277 -8.58 -16.53 6.64
N GLU A 278 -8.56 -16.53 7.98
CA GLU A 278 -9.08 -15.42 8.82
C GLU A 278 -8.02 -14.38 9.21
N ARG A 279 -6.74 -14.66 8.94
CA ARG A 279 -5.59 -13.80 9.26
C ARG A 279 -5.37 -12.67 8.24
N GLY A 280 -4.50 -11.73 8.62
CA GLY A 280 -3.89 -10.73 7.73
C GLY A 280 -2.58 -11.20 7.09
N PHE A 281 -1.64 -10.27 6.92
CA PHE A 281 -0.29 -10.49 6.36
C PHE A 281 -0.32 -11.14 4.97
N TYR A 282 -0.69 -10.34 3.96
CA TYR A 282 -1.03 -10.81 2.60
C TYR A 282 0.10 -10.66 1.57
N CYS A 283 1.19 -9.97 1.89
CA CYS A 283 2.20 -9.64 0.87
C CYS A 283 2.76 -10.87 0.17
N HIS A 284 2.93 -10.77 -1.14
CA HIS A 284 3.56 -11.79 -1.97
C HIS A 284 5.05 -11.49 -2.10
N HIS A 285 5.90 -12.35 -1.53
CA HIS A 285 7.36 -12.31 -1.67
C HIS A 285 7.88 -13.70 -2.05
N ASN A 286 8.95 -13.74 -2.85
CA ASN A 286 9.58 -14.95 -3.37
C ASN A 286 8.56 -15.87 -4.09
N ASP A 287 7.63 -15.23 -4.82
CA ASP A 287 6.73 -15.84 -5.78
C ASP A 287 6.47 -14.90 -6.97
N TYR A 288 5.94 -15.45 -8.06
CA TYR A 288 5.79 -14.71 -9.31
C TYR A 288 4.69 -13.65 -9.28
N LEU A 289 3.86 -13.58 -8.24
CA LEU A 289 2.81 -12.57 -8.10
C LEU A 289 3.36 -11.28 -7.48
N PHE A 290 4.58 -11.28 -6.93
CA PHE A 290 5.23 -10.12 -6.28
C PHE A 290 4.98 -8.79 -7.02
N PRO A 291 5.31 -8.62 -8.33
CA PRO A 291 5.14 -7.32 -8.98
C PRO A 291 3.67 -6.91 -9.11
N THR A 292 2.79 -7.86 -9.43
CA THR A 292 1.37 -7.57 -9.69
C THR A 292 0.56 -7.35 -8.43
N TRP A 293 0.89 -8.06 -7.34
CA TRP A 293 0.27 -7.83 -6.04
C TRP A 293 0.62 -6.41 -5.53
N HIS A 294 1.89 -6.01 -5.63
CA HIS A 294 2.31 -4.67 -5.24
C HIS A 294 1.75 -3.58 -6.16
N ARG A 295 1.53 -3.84 -7.46
CA ARG A 295 0.78 -2.91 -8.35
C ARG A 295 -0.64 -2.67 -7.84
N ALA A 296 -1.39 -3.72 -7.54
CA ALA A 296 -2.74 -3.60 -6.98
C ALA A 296 -2.73 -2.87 -5.62
N TYR A 297 -1.69 -3.10 -4.81
CA TYR A 297 -1.50 -2.40 -3.55
C TYR A 297 -1.23 -0.90 -3.73
N MET A 298 -0.42 -0.51 -4.71
CA MET A 298 -0.21 0.90 -5.08
C MET A 298 -1.51 1.55 -5.57
N MET A 299 -2.35 0.83 -6.33
CA MET A 299 -3.66 1.35 -6.75
C MET A 299 -4.57 1.64 -5.56
N LEU A 300 -4.62 0.76 -4.55
CA LEU A 300 -5.40 0.98 -3.33
C LEU A 300 -4.93 2.25 -2.61
N PHE A 301 -3.63 2.38 -2.39
CA PHE A 301 -3.06 3.53 -1.69
C PHE A 301 -3.30 4.83 -2.45
N GLU A 302 -2.98 4.85 -3.74
CA GLU A 302 -3.18 5.99 -4.62
C GLU A 302 -4.66 6.40 -4.67
N ARG A 303 -5.57 5.43 -4.76
CA ARG A 303 -7.00 5.69 -4.74
C ARG A 303 -7.43 6.34 -3.43
N ARG A 304 -7.00 5.79 -2.29
CA ARG A 304 -7.39 6.32 -0.98
C ARG A 304 -6.89 7.74 -0.75
N VAL A 305 -5.65 8.02 -1.14
CA VAL A 305 -5.08 9.38 -1.08
C VAL A 305 -5.85 10.32 -2.01
N SER A 306 -6.16 9.89 -3.24
CA SER A 306 -6.93 10.70 -4.20
C SER A 306 -8.33 11.05 -3.69
N ASP A 307 -9.03 10.11 -3.06
CA ASP A 307 -10.34 10.38 -2.44
C ASP A 307 -10.22 11.48 -1.36
N LEU A 308 -9.24 11.37 -0.46
CA LEU A 308 -8.97 12.37 0.58
C LEU A 308 -8.53 13.74 0.01
N MET A 309 -7.76 13.74 -1.08
CA MET A 309 -7.41 14.97 -1.79
C MET A 309 -8.65 15.63 -2.41
N MET A 310 -9.56 14.84 -2.98
CA MET A 310 -10.80 15.37 -3.56
C MET A 310 -11.73 15.93 -2.49
N GLU A 311 -11.83 15.29 -1.32
CA GLU A 311 -12.57 15.80 -0.16
C GLU A 311 -12.02 17.17 0.29
N GLU A 312 -10.71 17.29 0.49
CA GLU A 312 -10.05 18.56 0.85
C GLU A 312 -10.21 19.62 -0.26
N ALA A 313 -10.07 19.23 -1.53
CA ALA A 313 -10.21 20.13 -2.66
C ALA A 313 -11.64 20.64 -2.83
N ALA A 314 -12.66 19.82 -2.55
CA ALA A 314 -14.07 20.21 -2.62
C ALA A 314 -14.40 21.28 -1.56
N ALA A 315 -13.86 21.14 -0.34
CA ALA A 315 -14.02 22.15 0.71
C ALA A 315 -13.41 23.51 0.30
N ARG A 316 -12.26 23.47 -0.40
CA ARG A 316 -11.55 24.65 -0.91
C ARG A 316 -12.02 25.14 -2.28
N GLY A 317 -12.84 24.35 -2.99
CA GLY A 317 -13.32 24.68 -4.32
C GLY A 317 -14.17 25.96 -4.36
N LYS A 318 -14.68 26.40 -3.20
CA LYS A 318 -15.33 27.71 -3.01
C LYS A 318 -14.36 28.89 -3.15
N GLU A 319 -13.07 28.69 -2.88
CA GLU A 319 -12.01 29.69 -3.10
C GLU A 319 -11.69 29.81 -4.60
N ASN A 320 -11.35 28.67 -5.23
CA ASN A 320 -11.07 28.58 -6.67
C ASN A 320 -11.15 27.11 -7.15
N LYS A 321 -11.59 26.92 -8.39
CA LYS A 321 -11.73 25.61 -9.06
C LYS A 321 -10.40 24.89 -9.33
N GLU A 322 -9.26 25.60 -9.27
CA GLU A 322 -7.93 25.00 -9.49
C GLU A 322 -7.57 23.93 -8.46
N TRP A 323 -8.10 24.00 -7.23
CA TRP A 323 -7.92 22.94 -6.22
C TRP A 323 -8.50 21.59 -6.70
N ILE A 324 -9.70 21.61 -7.27
CA ILE A 324 -10.34 20.40 -7.83
C ILE A 324 -9.56 19.90 -9.05
N ALA A 325 -9.07 20.80 -9.89
CA ALA A 325 -8.25 20.43 -11.04
C ALA A 325 -6.93 19.76 -10.59
N ALA A 326 -6.28 20.28 -9.54
CA ALA A 326 -5.08 19.67 -8.95
C ALA A 326 -5.37 18.26 -8.40
N ALA A 327 -6.46 18.07 -7.66
CA ALA A 327 -6.86 16.75 -7.16
C ALA A 327 -7.09 15.73 -8.29
N ARG A 328 -7.64 16.15 -9.44
CA ARG A 328 -7.86 15.29 -10.62
C ARG A 328 -6.58 14.91 -11.35
N ARG A 329 -5.62 15.85 -11.44
CA ARG A 329 -4.32 15.65 -12.10
C ARG A 329 -3.37 14.78 -11.29
N TRP A 330 -3.43 14.85 -9.96
CA TRP A 330 -2.49 14.15 -9.10
C TRP A 330 -2.52 12.63 -9.29
N ARG A 331 -1.34 12.03 -9.25
CA ARG A 331 -1.09 10.58 -9.18
C ARG A 331 0.10 10.34 -8.25
N LEU A 332 0.20 9.13 -7.69
CA LEU A 332 1.25 8.74 -6.74
C LEU A 332 2.64 8.88 -7.40
N PRO A 333 3.51 9.78 -6.93
CA PRO A 333 4.84 9.94 -7.52
C PRO A 333 5.74 8.73 -7.25
N TYR A 334 6.71 8.47 -8.13
CA TYR A 334 7.68 7.40 -7.98
C TYR A 334 9.07 7.93 -7.58
N TRP A 335 9.81 7.17 -6.78
CA TRP A 335 11.17 7.51 -6.36
C TRP A 335 12.22 6.70 -7.12
N ASP A 336 12.89 7.35 -8.07
CA ASP A 336 13.98 6.75 -8.86
C ASP A 336 15.32 6.77 -8.12
N TRP A 337 15.46 5.87 -7.15
CA TRP A 337 16.68 5.69 -6.36
C TRP A 337 17.87 5.18 -7.20
N ALA A 338 17.64 4.60 -8.38
CA ALA A 338 18.72 4.14 -9.25
C ALA A 338 19.39 5.30 -10.01
N LEU A 339 18.61 6.33 -10.34
CA LEU A 339 19.11 7.55 -10.95
C LEU A 339 19.67 8.52 -9.91
N LYS A 340 18.92 8.76 -8.82
CA LYS A 340 19.29 9.65 -7.70
C LYS A 340 19.27 8.85 -6.39
N PRO A 341 20.39 8.18 -6.02
CA PRO A 341 20.49 7.32 -4.84
C PRO A 341 20.56 8.14 -3.54
N SER A 342 19.49 8.85 -3.22
CA SER A 342 19.34 9.60 -1.99
C SER A 342 17.87 9.64 -1.59
N LEU A 343 17.59 9.76 -0.30
CA LEU A 343 16.24 9.98 0.19
C LEU A 343 15.65 11.25 -0.45
N PRO A 344 14.43 11.21 -1.01
CA PRO A 344 13.85 12.37 -1.70
C PRO A 344 13.52 13.49 -0.72
N ASP A 345 13.71 14.74 -1.14
CA ASP A 345 13.59 15.94 -0.29
C ASP A 345 12.27 16.03 0.49
N ILE A 346 11.16 15.58 -0.11
CA ILE A 346 9.84 15.53 0.53
C ILE A 346 9.82 14.69 1.82
N ALA A 347 10.74 13.75 2.00
CA ALA A 347 10.79 12.84 3.15
C ALA A 347 11.90 13.17 4.16
N ARG A 348 12.67 14.25 3.94
CA ARG A 348 13.88 14.56 4.73
C ARG A 348 13.60 15.38 5.99
N ASN A 349 12.66 16.32 5.94
CA ASN A 349 12.40 17.27 7.02
C ASN A 349 11.07 16.98 7.71
N ASP A 350 11.01 17.21 9.01
CA ASP A 350 9.80 17.06 9.85
C ASP A 350 8.71 18.10 9.52
N LYS A 351 9.08 19.23 8.90
CA LYS A 351 8.16 20.26 8.42
C LYS A 351 8.25 20.46 6.91
N ILE A 352 7.14 20.91 6.34
CA ILE A 352 7.00 21.20 4.91
C ILE A 352 6.15 22.46 4.68
N SER A 353 6.55 23.27 3.71
CA SER A 353 5.79 24.47 3.29
C SER A 353 4.79 24.09 2.19
N ILE A 354 3.52 24.46 2.39
CA ILE A 354 2.43 24.18 1.45
C ILE A 354 1.57 25.42 1.25
N VAL A 355 0.78 25.44 0.17
CA VAL A 355 -0.20 26.48 -0.10
C VAL A 355 -1.33 26.42 0.93
N LYS A 356 -1.55 27.55 1.59
CA LYS A 356 -2.64 27.80 2.52
C LYS A 356 -3.91 28.24 1.82
N SER A 357 -3.78 29.19 0.88
CA SER A 357 -4.89 29.75 0.10
C SER A 357 -4.37 30.36 -1.20
N TRP A 358 -5.22 30.36 -2.24
CA TRP A 358 -4.92 30.99 -3.53
C TRP A 358 -6.22 31.32 -4.27
N ASP A 359 -6.37 32.57 -4.68
CA ASP A 359 -7.53 33.07 -5.44
C ASP A 359 -7.46 32.74 -6.95
N GLY A 360 -6.39 32.07 -7.39
CA GLY A 360 -6.13 31.77 -8.80
C GLY A 360 -5.37 32.88 -9.55
N GLN A 361 -5.05 33.99 -8.89
CA GLN A 361 -4.31 35.11 -9.45
C GLN A 361 -3.05 35.38 -8.59
N GLY A 362 -2.01 35.94 -9.20
CA GLY A 362 -0.77 36.27 -8.48
C GLY A 362 -0.13 35.08 -7.74
N GLN A 363 0.49 35.37 -6.59
CA GLN A 363 1.24 34.39 -5.79
C GLN A 363 0.36 33.81 -4.66
N PRO A 364 0.38 32.47 -4.46
CA PRO A 364 -0.29 31.82 -3.34
C PRO A 364 0.26 32.27 -1.98
N GLN A 365 -0.58 32.17 -0.94
CA GLN A 365 -0.11 32.27 0.43
C GLN A 365 0.33 30.90 0.92
N TYR A 366 1.47 30.83 1.60
CA TYR A 366 2.06 29.59 2.11
C TYR A 366 1.97 29.49 3.63
N GLU A 367 1.99 28.25 4.13
CA GLU A 367 2.12 27.92 5.55
C GLU A 367 3.05 26.72 5.75
N ASN A 368 3.70 26.65 6.92
CA ASN A 368 4.51 25.50 7.31
C ASN A 368 3.68 24.55 8.18
N VAL A 369 3.68 23.26 7.82
CA VAL A 369 2.97 22.19 8.53
C VAL A 369 3.90 21.03 8.85
N GLU A 370 3.50 20.18 9.81
CA GLU A 370 4.14 18.89 10.03
C GLU A 370 4.06 18.02 8.77
N ASN A 371 5.14 17.32 8.47
CA ASN A 371 5.31 16.58 7.23
C ASN A 371 5.00 15.08 7.41
N PRO A 372 3.86 14.58 6.90
CA PRO A 372 3.49 13.18 7.02
C PRO A 372 4.36 12.25 6.17
N MET A 373 5.23 12.77 5.30
CA MET A 373 6.21 11.98 4.54
C MET A 373 7.53 11.78 5.28
N TYR A 374 7.77 12.52 6.37
CA TYR A 374 8.96 12.37 7.20
C TYR A 374 8.94 11.03 7.95
N ARG A 375 7.83 10.73 8.62
CA ARG A 375 7.55 9.47 9.32
C ARG A 375 6.03 9.31 9.51
N PHE A 376 5.57 8.08 9.67
CA PHE A 376 4.25 7.82 10.24
C PHE A 376 4.35 7.88 11.77
N GLN A 377 3.29 8.35 12.43
CA GLN A 377 3.12 8.26 13.89
C GLN A 377 1.72 7.73 14.20
N MET A 378 1.63 6.86 15.20
CA MET A 378 0.37 6.25 15.60
C MET A 378 -0.68 7.30 16.01
N PRO A 379 -1.92 7.18 15.52
CA PRO A 379 -3.01 8.04 15.96
C PRO A 379 -3.26 7.85 17.46
N GLY A 380 -3.27 8.93 18.24
CA GLY A 380 -3.37 8.87 19.71
C GLY A 380 -2.02 8.86 20.44
N HIS A 381 -0.89 8.94 19.71
CA HIS A 381 0.46 9.11 20.27
C HIS A 381 0.82 8.04 21.31
N SER A 382 0.34 6.81 21.12
CA SER A 382 0.68 5.67 21.98
C SER A 382 1.40 4.59 21.16
N PRO A 383 2.31 3.80 21.78
CA PRO A 383 3.11 2.80 21.07
C PRO A 383 2.27 1.80 20.29
N MET A 384 2.75 1.31 19.14
CA MET A 384 2.01 0.38 18.26
C MET A 384 1.49 -0.88 18.96
N GLY A 385 2.14 -1.32 20.05
CA GLY A 385 1.74 -2.46 20.87
C GLY A 385 0.89 -2.13 22.10
N ASP A 386 0.43 -0.88 22.25
CA ASP A 386 -0.37 -0.45 23.39
C ASP A 386 -1.78 -1.08 23.39
N ASP A 387 -2.27 -1.42 24.58
CA ASP A 387 -3.57 -2.05 24.79
C ASP A 387 -4.75 -1.14 24.38
N ILE A 388 -4.55 0.19 24.28
CA ILE A 388 -5.59 1.10 23.79
C ILE A 388 -6.06 0.77 22.37
N TYR A 389 -5.23 0.11 21.56
CA TYR A 389 -5.58 -0.30 20.19
C TYR A 389 -6.25 -1.68 20.15
N GLY A 390 -6.48 -2.33 21.30
CA GLY A 390 -7.16 -3.61 21.40
C GLY A 390 -6.51 -4.68 20.52
N ASN A 391 -7.31 -5.33 19.67
CA ASN A 391 -6.84 -6.37 18.76
C ASN A 391 -6.14 -5.84 17.49
N TYR A 392 -6.02 -4.52 17.35
CA TYR A 392 -5.29 -3.89 16.24
C TYR A 392 -3.84 -3.56 16.61
N ARG A 393 -3.41 -3.81 17.85
CA ARG A 393 -2.02 -3.56 18.29
C ARG A 393 -1.04 -4.54 17.66
N ILE A 394 0.23 -4.15 17.55
CA ILE A 394 1.34 -5.04 17.17
C ILE A 394 1.79 -5.82 18.41
N ASP A 395 1.78 -7.15 18.32
CA ASP A 395 2.34 -8.02 19.35
C ASP A 395 3.58 -8.76 18.82
N ASN A 396 4.77 -8.22 19.11
CA ASN A 396 6.04 -8.75 18.62
C ASN A 396 7.17 -8.76 19.66
N LYS A 397 6.82 -8.95 20.94
CA LYS A 397 7.68 -8.79 22.14
C LYS A 397 9.03 -9.54 22.15
N LYS A 398 9.30 -10.41 21.18
CA LYS A 398 10.50 -11.26 21.10
C LYS A 398 11.53 -10.82 20.03
N ASP A 399 11.19 -9.86 19.17
CA ASP A 399 12.04 -9.38 18.08
C ASP A 399 12.46 -7.91 18.27
N THR A 400 12.80 -7.20 17.18
CA THR A 400 13.02 -5.75 17.16
C THR A 400 11.83 -5.01 17.78
N PRO A 401 12.01 -3.93 18.57
CA PRO A 401 10.96 -3.36 19.43
C PRO A 401 9.91 -2.52 18.66
N TRP A 402 9.24 -3.11 17.67
CA TRP A 402 8.20 -2.46 16.86
C TRP A 402 6.97 -2.08 17.72
N ASP A 403 6.57 -2.95 18.64
CA ASP A 403 5.52 -2.72 19.64
C ASP A 403 5.76 -1.47 20.49
N LEU A 404 7.03 -1.14 20.76
CA LEU A 404 7.41 0.03 21.54
C LEU A 404 7.51 1.32 20.71
N CYS A 405 7.41 1.26 19.38
CA CYS A 405 7.48 2.44 18.52
C CYS A 405 6.13 3.16 18.46
N ILE A 406 6.13 4.49 18.64
CA ILE A 406 5.02 5.38 18.29
C ILE A 406 5.13 5.78 16.82
N GLY A 407 6.36 6.05 16.36
CA GLY A 407 6.63 6.50 14.99
C GLY A 407 7.66 5.65 14.24
N THR A 408 7.58 5.70 12.92
CA THR A 408 8.50 4.96 12.05
C THR A 408 9.90 5.58 12.04
N SER A 409 10.91 4.74 11.94
CA SER A 409 12.33 5.12 11.92
C SER A 409 13.05 4.62 10.68
N ARG A 410 14.08 5.35 10.26
CA ARG A 410 15.05 4.99 9.20
C ARG A 410 16.45 5.13 9.78
N HIS A 411 17.19 4.03 9.94
CA HIS A 411 18.49 4.02 10.65
C HIS A 411 18.43 4.74 12.02
N GLY A 412 17.32 4.61 12.74
CA GLY A 412 17.01 5.43 13.92
C GLY A 412 16.93 4.67 15.24
N ILE A 413 16.56 3.38 15.19
CA ILE A 413 16.34 2.56 16.39
C ILE A 413 17.68 2.00 16.87
N THR A 414 18.05 2.37 18.10
CA THR A 414 19.19 1.82 18.82
C THR A 414 18.81 1.60 20.28
N LEU A 415 18.97 0.38 20.77
CA LEU A 415 18.76 0.00 22.16
C LEU A 415 19.85 0.58 23.09
N ARG A 416 20.91 1.17 22.52
CA ARG A 416 21.97 1.88 23.25
C ARG A 416 21.54 3.28 23.67
N ASP A 417 20.55 3.86 23.00
CA ASP A 417 20.00 5.16 23.37
C ASP A 417 19.16 5.02 24.65
N LYS A 418 19.74 5.50 25.77
CA LYS A 418 19.08 5.50 27.07
C LYS A 418 17.85 6.41 27.13
N GLU A 419 17.81 7.45 26.30
CA GLU A 419 16.67 8.38 26.22
C GLU A 419 15.54 7.80 25.36
N ARG A 420 15.83 6.75 24.58
CA ARG A 420 14.88 6.04 23.71
C ARG A 420 14.13 6.97 22.75
N LYS A 421 14.81 7.96 22.19
CA LYS A 421 14.22 8.93 21.23
C LYS A 421 13.61 8.24 20.01
N TRP A 422 14.13 7.09 19.64
CA TRP A 422 13.63 6.26 18.55
C TRP A 422 12.18 5.81 18.72
N VAL A 423 11.63 5.81 19.95
CA VAL A 423 10.20 5.52 20.19
C VAL A 423 9.33 6.49 19.41
N GLU A 424 9.71 7.76 19.31
CA GLU A 424 8.97 8.80 18.56
C GLU A 424 9.13 8.68 17.03
N GLY A 425 10.03 7.81 16.57
CA GLY A 425 10.43 7.66 15.17
C GLY A 425 11.57 8.62 14.79
N VAL A 426 12.75 8.10 14.47
CA VAL A 426 13.92 8.90 14.07
C VAL A 426 14.33 8.55 12.65
N SER A 427 14.47 9.55 11.78
CA SER A 427 14.98 9.39 10.41
C SER A 427 16.39 9.95 10.31
N ASN A 428 17.38 9.08 10.13
CA ASN A 428 18.76 9.45 9.87
C ASN A 428 19.04 9.50 8.37
N ASN A 429 18.79 10.68 7.78
CA ASN A 429 18.88 10.89 6.33
C ASN A 429 20.29 10.64 5.77
N GLU A 430 21.33 10.98 6.53
CA GLU A 430 22.72 10.80 6.11
C GLU A 430 23.08 9.32 5.97
N GLN A 431 22.63 8.47 6.90
CA GLN A 431 22.88 7.04 6.84
C GLN A 431 22.07 6.34 5.74
N VAL A 432 20.84 6.81 5.46
CA VAL A 432 20.07 6.34 4.30
C VAL A 432 20.80 6.67 3.00
N ASP A 433 21.24 7.91 2.83
CA ASP A 433 21.98 8.34 1.65
C ASP A 433 23.30 7.57 1.51
N LEU A 434 24.04 7.41 2.62
CA LEU A 434 25.28 6.64 2.64
C LEU A 434 25.05 5.18 2.25
N SER A 435 23.93 4.56 2.67
CA SER A 435 23.61 3.17 2.33
C SER A 435 23.20 3.02 0.86
N LEU A 436 22.47 3.99 0.30
CA LEU A 436 22.06 3.99 -1.12
C LEU A 436 23.23 4.29 -2.07
N GLN A 437 24.14 5.19 -1.68
CA GLN A 437 25.33 5.56 -2.47
C GLN A 437 26.48 4.58 -2.27
N GLY A 438 26.47 3.93 -1.11
CA GLY A 438 27.56 3.21 -0.46
C GLY A 438 28.79 4.07 -0.13
N VAL A 439 29.73 3.48 0.61
CA VAL A 439 30.84 4.21 1.24
C VAL A 439 31.91 4.64 0.22
N HIS A 440 32.07 3.87 -0.85
CA HIS A 440 32.87 4.26 -2.00
C HIS A 440 31.94 4.63 -3.15
N LYS A 441 31.85 5.95 -3.41
CA LYS A 441 30.97 6.54 -4.42
C LYS A 441 31.11 5.89 -5.79
N ASP A 442 32.30 5.38 -6.13
CA ASP A 442 32.57 4.79 -7.44
C ASP A 442 32.23 3.29 -7.57
N LEU A 443 31.85 2.57 -6.51
CA LEU A 443 31.72 1.10 -6.58
C LEU A 443 30.31 0.58 -6.33
N SER A 444 29.62 1.13 -5.31
CA SER A 444 28.38 0.54 -4.77
C SER A 444 27.12 1.12 -5.41
N CYS A 445 27.07 2.44 -5.63
CA CYS A 445 26.01 3.03 -6.44
C CYS A 445 26.01 2.50 -7.89
N LEU A 446 27.18 2.10 -8.41
CA LEU A 446 27.30 1.53 -9.74
C LEU A 446 26.65 0.15 -9.84
N THR A 447 26.76 -0.72 -8.82
CA THR A 447 26.15 -2.05 -8.88
C THR A 447 24.64 -2.00 -8.88
N LEU A 448 24.02 -1.14 -8.05
CA LEU A 448 22.57 -0.96 -8.04
C LEU A 448 22.06 -0.41 -9.38
N LYS A 449 22.74 0.61 -9.90
CA LYS A 449 22.43 1.22 -11.20
C LYS A 449 22.64 0.25 -12.36
N ASP A 450 23.71 -0.55 -12.34
CA ASP A 450 24.00 -1.58 -13.34
C ASP A 450 22.98 -2.72 -13.28
N ALA A 451 22.54 -3.12 -12.09
CA ALA A 451 21.49 -4.11 -11.92
C ALA A 451 20.17 -3.64 -12.54
N VAL A 452 19.76 -2.38 -12.31
CA VAL A 452 18.57 -1.80 -12.96
C VAL A 452 18.74 -1.70 -14.47
N TYR A 453 19.92 -1.27 -14.93
CA TYR A 453 20.25 -1.18 -16.34
C TYR A 453 20.10 -2.54 -17.03
N ARG A 454 20.76 -3.58 -16.51
CA ARG A 454 20.70 -4.94 -17.05
C ARG A 454 19.30 -5.53 -17.00
N LEU A 455 18.58 -5.34 -15.90
CA LEU A 455 17.21 -5.84 -15.74
C LEU A 455 16.28 -5.30 -16.84
N LEU A 456 16.47 -4.04 -17.24
CA LEU A 456 15.68 -3.37 -18.28
C LEU A 456 16.25 -3.51 -19.70
N THR A 457 17.50 -3.94 -19.85
CA THR A 457 18.15 -4.10 -21.16
C THR A 457 17.49 -5.24 -21.94
N HIS A 458 17.29 -4.99 -23.23
CA HIS A 458 16.73 -5.98 -24.15
C HIS A 458 17.56 -7.28 -24.11
N ASP A 459 16.88 -8.43 -24.17
CA ASP A 459 17.51 -9.77 -24.16
C ASP A 459 18.34 -10.16 -22.92
N TYR A 460 18.28 -9.42 -21.81
CA TYR A 460 18.92 -9.85 -20.55
C TYR A 460 18.03 -10.82 -19.76
N THR A 461 16.98 -10.31 -19.08
CA THR A 461 16.02 -11.10 -18.31
C THR A 461 14.65 -11.08 -19.00
N THR A 462 14.45 -11.87 -20.06
CA THR A 462 13.24 -11.78 -20.90
C THR A 462 12.03 -12.56 -20.41
N LYS A 463 12.22 -13.58 -19.56
CA LYS A 463 11.11 -14.36 -19.01
C LYS A 463 10.54 -13.69 -17.77
N TYR A 464 9.23 -13.48 -17.74
CA TYR A 464 8.54 -12.87 -16.60
C TYR A 464 8.88 -13.55 -15.27
N VAL A 465 8.87 -14.89 -15.21
CA VAL A 465 9.20 -15.65 -13.99
C VAL A 465 10.66 -15.48 -13.52
N ASN A 466 11.56 -15.05 -14.42
CA ASN A 466 12.94 -14.70 -14.07
C ASN A 466 13.05 -13.26 -13.61
N PHE A 467 12.33 -12.35 -14.27
CA PHE A 467 12.27 -10.94 -13.93
C PHE A 467 11.58 -10.70 -12.58
N ALA A 468 10.45 -11.35 -12.33
CA ALA A 468 9.50 -10.95 -11.30
C ALA A 468 10.01 -11.16 -9.87
N SER A 469 10.73 -12.26 -9.62
CA SER A 469 10.94 -12.73 -8.25
C SER A 469 12.27 -13.44 -8.02
N THR A 470 12.70 -13.38 -6.77
CA THR A 470 13.80 -14.16 -6.20
C THR A 470 13.53 -15.65 -6.21
N LYS A 471 12.31 -16.15 -6.42
CA LYS A 471 12.00 -17.59 -6.41
C LYS A 471 12.91 -18.40 -7.33
N HIS A 472 13.64 -19.35 -6.75
CA HIS A 472 14.46 -20.30 -7.51
C HIS A 472 13.65 -21.57 -7.82
N ASP A 473 13.42 -21.82 -9.10
CA ASP A 473 12.80 -23.04 -9.61
C ASP A 473 13.81 -23.73 -10.54
N LYS A 474 14.56 -24.68 -9.95
CA LYS A 474 15.69 -25.34 -10.61
C LYS A 474 15.29 -25.97 -11.94
N GLU A 475 14.16 -26.68 -11.97
CA GLU A 475 13.68 -27.35 -13.18
C GLU A 475 13.34 -26.36 -14.31
N LYS A 476 12.71 -25.22 -13.99
CA LYS A 476 12.39 -24.21 -15.00
C LYS A 476 13.62 -23.46 -15.50
N MET A 477 14.62 -23.27 -14.64
CA MET A 477 15.86 -22.59 -15.03
C MET A 477 16.77 -23.48 -15.89
N GLU A 478 16.99 -24.73 -15.50
CA GLU A 478 17.86 -25.66 -16.25
C GLU A 478 17.31 -26.02 -17.63
N LYS A 479 15.98 -26.05 -17.79
CA LYS A 479 15.30 -26.33 -19.06
C LYS A 479 15.05 -25.08 -19.91
N ALA A 480 15.51 -23.90 -19.48
CA ALA A 480 15.33 -22.68 -20.24
C ALA A 480 16.27 -22.65 -21.46
N PRO A 481 15.78 -22.49 -22.71
CA PRO A 481 16.65 -22.25 -23.84
C PRO A 481 17.38 -20.90 -23.66
N GLY A 482 18.72 -20.92 -23.73
CA GLY A 482 19.58 -19.73 -23.64
C GLY A 482 20.66 -19.83 -22.54
N ASP A 483 21.38 -18.73 -22.34
CA ASP A 483 22.39 -18.57 -21.29
C ASP A 483 21.71 -18.42 -19.92
N THR A 484 21.79 -19.47 -19.09
CA THR A 484 21.11 -19.52 -17.78
C THR A 484 21.69 -18.53 -16.78
N ALA A 485 22.91 -18.03 -17.00
CA ALA A 485 23.58 -17.12 -16.07
C ALA A 485 22.81 -15.80 -15.91
N LYS A 486 22.19 -15.28 -16.97
CA LYS A 486 21.41 -14.02 -16.95
C LYS A 486 20.10 -14.12 -16.17
N GLY A 487 19.55 -15.32 -16.02
CA GLY A 487 18.22 -15.55 -15.44
C GLY A 487 18.10 -15.35 -13.92
N TYR A 488 19.17 -14.92 -13.25
CA TYR A 488 19.26 -14.76 -11.80
C TYR A 488 18.94 -13.32 -11.33
N LEU A 489 19.26 -12.31 -12.15
CA LEU A 489 18.93 -10.91 -11.89
C LEU A 489 17.41 -10.69 -12.00
N ASN A 490 16.81 -10.20 -10.92
CA ASN A 490 15.37 -10.04 -10.80
C ASN A 490 14.99 -8.72 -10.10
N LEU A 491 13.75 -8.30 -10.29
CA LEU A 491 13.17 -7.08 -9.72
C LEU A 491 13.14 -7.14 -8.19
N GLU A 492 12.74 -8.27 -7.63
CA GLU A 492 12.55 -8.44 -6.19
C GLU A 492 13.86 -8.36 -5.40
N GLN A 493 14.99 -8.89 -5.90
CA GLN A 493 16.27 -8.74 -5.20
C GLN A 493 16.72 -7.29 -5.12
N ILE A 494 16.46 -6.49 -6.16
CA ILE A 494 16.82 -5.08 -6.22
C ILE A 494 15.93 -4.30 -5.24
N HIS A 495 14.63 -4.61 -5.22
CA HIS A 495 13.69 -4.14 -4.20
C HIS A 495 14.18 -4.45 -2.79
N ASN A 496 14.58 -5.70 -2.51
CA ASN A 496 15.03 -6.12 -1.19
C ASN A 496 16.25 -5.31 -0.71
N SER A 497 17.24 -5.10 -1.58
CA SER A 497 18.42 -4.29 -1.22
C SER A 497 18.05 -2.85 -0.87
N VAL A 498 17.10 -2.24 -1.59
CA VAL A 498 16.65 -0.86 -1.30
C VAL A 498 15.89 -0.78 0.03
N HIS A 499 15.12 -1.80 0.38
CA HIS A 499 14.52 -1.94 1.71
C HIS A 499 15.59 -1.92 2.83
N ASP A 500 16.66 -2.70 2.67
CA ASP A 500 17.81 -2.73 3.60
C ASP A 500 18.50 -1.36 3.69
N PHE A 501 18.78 -0.73 2.54
CA PHE A 501 19.46 0.56 2.49
C PHE A 501 18.71 1.67 3.22
N ILE A 502 17.37 1.63 3.24
CA ILE A 502 16.55 2.63 3.94
C ILE A 502 16.33 2.25 5.40
N GLY A 503 16.10 0.98 5.68
CA GLY A 503 15.83 0.50 7.03
C GLY A 503 17.04 0.62 7.93
N GLY A 504 18.19 0.17 7.46
CA GLY A 504 19.32 -0.13 8.33
C GLY A 504 19.09 -1.43 9.10
N GLY A 505 20.18 -2.08 9.48
CA GLY A 505 20.14 -3.48 9.89
C GLY A 505 20.94 -3.82 11.13
N THR A 506 21.37 -2.84 11.95
CA THR A 506 22.08 -3.15 13.21
C THR A 506 21.75 -2.15 14.31
N ASP A 507 21.75 -2.60 15.57
CA ASP A 507 21.60 -1.74 16.75
C ASP A 507 22.65 -0.61 16.82
N ARG A 508 23.85 -0.80 16.25
CA ARG A 508 24.91 0.22 16.22
C ARG A 508 24.73 1.26 15.11
N ALA A 509 24.32 0.82 13.92
CA ALA A 509 24.10 1.70 12.77
C ALA A 509 22.70 2.33 12.77
N GLY A 510 21.79 1.79 13.57
CA GLY A 510 20.38 2.13 13.59
C GLY A 510 19.55 1.13 12.78
N ILE A 511 18.44 0.69 13.38
CA ILE A 511 17.43 -0.15 12.73
C ILE A 511 16.25 0.74 12.30
N GLY A 512 15.50 0.32 11.30
CA GLY A 512 14.38 1.07 10.75
C GLY A 512 13.35 0.16 10.12
N HIS A 513 12.15 0.71 9.94
CA HIS A 513 10.97 -0.09 9.59
C HIS A 513 11.09 -0.67 8.18
N MET A 514 11.66 0.09 7.23
CA MET A 514 11.84 -0.34 5.84
C MET A 514 12.68 -1.62 5.69
N GLY A 515 13.53 -1.96 6.66
CA GLY A 515 14.35 -3.19 6.63
C GLY A 515 13.59 -4.45 7.06
N SER A 516 12.33 -4.35 7.49
CA SER A 516 11.58 -5.46 8.07
C SER A 516 10.22 -5.65 7.42
N VAL A 517 9.99 -6.83 6.80
CA VAL A 517 8.75 -7.16 6.07
C VAL A 517 7.48 -6.84 6.88
N PRO A 518 7.36 -7.21 8.17
CA PRO A 518 6.13 -7.02 8.92
C PRO A 518 5.75 -5.55 9.14
N VAL A 519 6.68 -4.60 9.03
CA VAL A 519 6.46 -3.19 9.38
C VAL A 519 6.91 -2.17 8.32
N ALA A 520 7.51 -2.60 7.22
CA ALA A 520 8.05 -1.71 6.20
C ALA A 520 7.00 -0.75 5.61
N ALA A 521 5.79 -1.25 5.37
CA ALA A 521 4.70 -0.46 4.78
C ALA A 521 4.19 0.70 5.66
N PHE A 522 4.53 0.72 6.95
CA PHE A 522 4.20 1.86 7.82
C PHE A 522 5.06 3.09 7.49
N ASP A 523 6.26 2.95 6.92
CA ASP A 523 7.06 4.11 6.54
C ASP A 523 6.48 4.75 5.26
N PRO A 524 6.17 6.06 5.24
CA PRO A 524 5.65 6.74 4.05
C PRO A 524 6.51 6.59 2.78
N ILE A 525 7.82 6.34 2.92
CA ILE A 525 8.71 6.15 1.77
C ILE A 525 8.47 4.82 1.03
N PHE A 526 7.86 3.84 1.70
CA PHE A 526 7.48 2.54 1.12
C PHE A 526 6.70 2.72 -0.18
N TRP A 527 5.72 3.61 -0.17
CA TRP A 527 4.80 3.84 -1.28
C TRP A 527 5.51 4.45 -2.49
N LEU A 528 6.49 5.34 -2.27
CA LEU A 528 7.29 5.92 -3.36
C LEU A 528 8.29 4.91 -3.93
N HIS A 529 8.85 4.05 -3.07
CA HIS A 529 9.71 2.94 -3.48
C HIS A 529 8.96 1.94 -4.36
N HIS A 530 7.81 1.45 -3.89
CA HIS A 530 6.96 0.49 -4.61
C HIS A 530 6.33 1.07 -5.88
N CYS A 531 6.07 2.38 -5.91
CA CYS A 531 5.68 3.07 -7.14
C CYS A 531 6.79 3.03 -8.21
N ASN A 532 8.08 3.06 -7.81
CA ASN A 532 9.20 2.84 -8.74
C ASN A 532 9.37 1.37 -9.11
N ILE A 533 9.10 0.42 -8.21
CA ILE A 533 9.06 -1.02 -8.55
C ILE A 533 8.00 -1.29 -9.63
N ASP A 534 6.82 -0.68 -9.49
CA ASP A 534 5.76 -0.73 -10.50
C ASP A 534 6.19 -0.10 -11.84
N ARG A 535 6.92 1.02 -11.78
CA ARG A 535 7.52 1.66 -12.97
C ARG A 535 8.52 0.74 -13.68
N LEU A 536 9.37 0.05 -12.93
CA LEU A 536 10.35 -0.90 -13.49
C LEU A 536 9.64 -2.11 -14.13
N LEU A 537 8.55 -2.60 -13.54
CA LEU A 537 7.67 -3.59 -14.16
C LEU A 537 7.13 -3.08 -15.50
N HIS A 538 6.62 -1.84 -15.55
CA HIS A 538 6.12 -1.25 -16.80
C HIS A 538 7.22 -1.14 -17.87
N LEU A 539 8.38 -0.57 -17.55
CA LEU A 539 9.50 -0.46 -18.49
C LEU A 539 9.95 -1.84 -19.01
N TRP A 540 9.97 -2.85 -18.14
CA TRP A 540 10.27 -4.21 -18.55
C TRP A 540 9.20 -4.80 -19.48
N GLN A 541 7.91 -4.58 -19.19
CA GLN A 541 6.81 -5.00 -20.05
C GLN A 541 6.90 -4.35 -21.44
N CYS A 542 7.27 -3.07 -21.51
CA CYS A 542 7.50 -2.35 -22.77
C CYS A 542 8.58 -2.99 -23.64
N ASN A 543 9.67 -3.46 -23.04
CA ASN A 543 10.77 -4.12 -23.75
C ASN A 543 10.54 -5.62 -23.97
N ASN A 544 9.52 -6.20 -23.33
CA ASN A 544 9.19 -7.63 -23.36
C ASN A 544 7.66 -7.86 -23.51
N PRO A 545 6.97 -7.23 -24.49
CA PRO A 545 5.51 -7.16 -24.53
C PRO A 545 4.84 -8.53 -24.65
N GLY A 546 5.52 -9.49 -25.29
CA GLY A 546 5.07 -10.86 -25.42
C GLY A 546 5.23 -11.71 -24.16
N ASN A 547 6.07 -11.34 -23.20
CA ASN A 547 6.45 -12.21 -22.09
C ASN A 547 5.61 -11.96 -20.83
N TRP A 548 4.53 -12.72 -20.66
CA TRP A 548 3.66 -12.62 -19.49
C TRP A 548 3.24 -14.00 -18.98
N PHE A 549 3.77 -14.41 -17.81
CA PHE A 549 3.43 -15.69 -17.16
C PHE A 549 3.32 -16.89 -18.10
N HIS A 550 4.26 -17.06 -19.05
CA HIS A 550 4.20 -18.18 -20.00
C HIS A 550 4.15 -19.53 -19.27
N GLN A 551 3.03 -20.24 -19.44
CA GLN A 551 2.79 -21.56 -18.88
C GLN A 551 2.60 -22.56 -20.02
N LYS A 552 2.95 -23.82 -19.77
CA LYS A 552 2.60 -24.90 -20.70
C LYS A 552 1.08 -25.12 -20.63
N PRO A 553 0.38 -25.27 -21.76
CA PRO A 553 -1.05 -25.61 -21.76
C PRO A 553 -1.33 -26.84 -20.90
N GLY A 554 -2.37 -26.77 -20.05
CA GLY A 554 -2.81 -27.89 -19.21
C GLY A 554 -2.08 -28.07 -17.87
N GLN A 555 -1.17 -27.17 -17.49
CA GLN A 555 -0.51 -27.23 -16.18
C GLN A 555 -1.20 -26.28 -15.18
N GLU A 556 -1.83 -26.82 -14.14
CA GLU A 556 -2.20 -26.01 -12.97
C GLU A 556 -0.93 -25.63 -12.20
N VAL A 557 -0.65 -24.33 -12.13
CA VAL A 557 0.50 -23.78 -11.41
C VAL A 557 -0.02 -22.95 -10.23
N LYS A 558 0.52 -23.20 -9.03
CA LYS A 558 0.15 -22.50 -7.79
C LYS A 558 0.24 -20.97 -7.89
N ASP A 559 1.11 -20.44 -8.76
CA ASP A 559 1.32 -19.00 -8.99
C ASP A 559 1.02 -18.66 -10.46
N SER A 560 -0.27 -18.66 -10.81
CA SER A 560 -0.77 -18.34 -12.15
C SER A 560 -1.25 -16.90 -12.26
N PRO A 561 -1.32 -16.32 -13.46
CA PRO A 561 -1.79 -14.94 -13.62
C PRO A 561 -3.31 -14.77 -13.39
N GLN A 562 -4.04 -15.87 -13.24
CA GLN A 562 -5.46 -15.91 -12.87
C GLN A 562 -5.68 -15.97 -11.36
N LYS A 563 -4.64 -16.29 -10.58
CA LYS A 563 -4.75 -16.37 -9.13
C LYS A 563 -5.12 -15.02 -8.54
N ASP A 564 -6.01 -15.06 -7.55
CA ASP A 564 -6.49 -13.89 -6.85
C ASP A 564 -5.34 -13.20 -6.11
N LEU A 565 -5.24 -11.89 -6.32
CA LEU A 565 -4.38 -10.98 -5.58
C LEU A 565 -5.13 -10.55 -4.32
N VAL A 566 -5.41 -11.50 -3.43
CA VAL A 566 -6.06 -11.23 -2.14
C VAL A 566 -5.22 -10.21 -1.34
N PRO A 567 -5.83 -9.21 -0.69
CA PRO A 567 -7.27 -9.01 -0.45
C PRO A 567 -7.95 -7.98 -1.37
N PHE A 568 -7.44 -7.81 -2.60
CA PHE A 568 -7.83 -6.72 -3.48
C PHE A 568 -9.06 -7.05 -4.32
N HIS A 569 -10.24 -6.65 -3.85
CA HIS A 569 -11.48 -6.80 -4.59
C HIS A 569 -11.56 -5.85 -5.81
N ALA A 570 -11.96 -6.38 -6.95
CA ALA A 570 -12.21 -5.63 -8.19
C ALA A 570 -13.62 -5.02 -8.24
N SER A 571 -14.58 -5.61 -7.52
CA SER A 571 -15.94 -5.10 -7.37
C SER A 571 -16.44 -5.25 -5.92
N ALA A 572 -17.70 -4.90 -5.66
CA ALA A 572 -18.31 -5.08 -4.34
C ALA A 572 -18.67 -6.56 -4.06
N GLU A 573 -18.52 -7.45 -5.04
CA GLU A 573 -18.79 -8.88 -4.87
C GLU A 573 -17.65 -9.55 -4.08
N PRO A 574 -17.95 -10.34 -3.01
CA PRO A 574 -16.93 -10.92 -2.12
C PRO A 574 -15.92 -11.89 -2.74
N ASP A 575 -16.21 -12.42 -3.93
CA ASP A 575 -15.36 -13.41 -4.60
C ASP A 575 -14.68 -12.83 -5.86
N ASP A 576 -14.87 -11.54 -6.16
CA ASP A 576 -14.30 -10.89 -7.35
C ASP A 576 -13.02 -10.12 -7.00
N PHE A 577 -11.89 -10.82 -7.05
CA PHE A 577 -10.57 -10.24 -6.81
C PHE A 577 -9.89 -9.75 -8.10
N PHE A 578 -8.94 -8.83 -7.94
CA PHE A 578 -7.93 -8.60 -8.96
C PHE A 578 -7.07 -9.86 -9.15
N ASN A 579 -6.59 -10.07 -10.37
CA ASN A 579 -5.53 -11.03 -10.68
C ASN A 579 -4.47 -10.34 -11.54
N SER A 580 -3.33 -11.01 -11.77
CA SER A 580 -2.24 -10.42 -12.56
C SER A 580 -2.67 -9.96 -13.95
N ASN A 581 -3.60 -10.67 -14.60
CA ASN A 581 -4.11 -10.27 -15.92
C ASN A 581 -4.90 -8.95 -15.85
N LYS A 582 -5.76 -8.78 -14.83
CA LYS A 582 -6.55 -7.55 -14.62
C LYS A 582 -5.68 -6.32 -14.35
N VAL A 583 -4.45 -6.47 -13.85
CA VAL A 583 -3.51 -5.36 -13.56
C VAL A 583 -2.33 -5.27 -14.54
N ARG A 584 -2.37 -5.99 -15.66
CA ARG A 584 -1.25 -6.03 -16.61
C ARG A 584 -1.02 -4.68 -17.31
N HIS A 585 -2.10 -4.02 -17.73
CA HIS A 585 -2.10 -2.85 -18.60
C HIS A 585 -2.45 -1.60 -17.82
N ILE A 586 -1.55 -0.63 -17.73
CA ILE A 586 -1.68 0.53 -16.82
C ILE A 586 -2.70 1.57 -17.30
N ASP A 587 -2.89 1.67 -18.62
CA ASP A 587 -3.91 2.50 -19.26
C ASP A 587 -5.33 2.07 -18.86
N ALA A 588 -5.58 0.76 -18.78
CA ALA A 588 -6.83 0.21 -18.23
C ALA A 588 -7.02 0.50 -16.73
N LEU A 589 -5.97 0.94 -16.04
CA LEU A 589 -5.96 1.32 -14.63
C LEU A 589 -5.94 2.86 -14.45
N ASN A 590 -6.13 3.63 -15.52
CA ASN A 590 -6.22 5.10 -15.52
C ASN A 590 -5.02 5.84 -14.92
N TYR A 591 -3.82 5.28 -15.07
CA TYR A 591 -2.57 5.98 -14.81
C TYR A 591 -1.52 5.66 -15.89
N THR A 592 -0.56 6.56 -16.04
CA THR A 592 0.59 6.37 -16.92
C THR A 592 1.87 6.87 -16.24
N TYR A 593 2.97 7.06 -16.97
CA TYR A 593 4.18 7.68 -16.46
C TYR A 593 4.61 8.90 -17.27
N ASP A 594 5.38 9.79 -16.65
CA ASP A 594 5.83 11.07 -17.24
C ASP A 594 6.87 10.93 -18.36
N TYR A 595 7.27 9.71 -18.71
CA TYR A 595 8.23 9.43 -19.77
C TYR A 595 7.62 8.81 -21.02
N MET A 596 6.29 8.63 -21.11
CA MET A 596 5.67 7.92 -22.25
C MET A 596 6.07 8.52 -23.61
N ASP A 597 6.03 9.86 -23.75
CA ASP A 597 6.42 10.55 -24.99
C ASP A 597 7.88 10.30 -25.41
N GLN A 598 8.73 9.88 -24.46
CA GLN A 598 10.13 9.54 -24.71
C GLN A 598 10.31 8.10 -25.21
N ILE A 599 9.27 7.26 -25.15
CA ILE A 599 9.34 5.84 -25.55
C ILE A 599 8.27 5.43 -26.57
N THR A 600 7.27 6.27 -26.83
CA THR A 600 6.21 6.04 -27.83
C THR A 600 6.30 6.97 -29.03
N ASP A 601 5.49 6.70 -30.07
CA ASP A 601 5.17 7.65 -31.13
C ASP A 601 4.02 8.59 -30.74
N GLU A 602 3.53 9.37 -31.71
CA GLU A 602 2.42 10.32 -31.54
C GLU A 602 1.05 9.65 -31.30
N PHE A 603 0.93 8.36 -31.60
CA PHE A 603 -0.28 7.55 -31.38
C PHE A 603 -0.23 6.77 -30.05
N GLY A 604 0.90 6.82 -29.35
CA GLY A 604 1.12 6.07 -28.12
C GLY A 604 1.68 4.66 -28.34
N ASP A 605 2.04 4.31 -29.58
CA ASP A 605 2.65 3.02 -29.88
C ASP A 605 4.12 3.01 -29.45
N MET A 606 4.51 1.91 -28.79
CA MET A 606 5.87 1.74 -28.26
C MET A 606 6.90 1.68 -29.40
N ILE A 607 7.95 2.51 -29.30
CA ILE A 607 9.10 2.49 -30.20
C ILE A 607 10.31 1.89 -29.47
N PRO A 608 10.76 0.67 -29.81
CA PRO A 608 11.87 0.00 -29.13
C PRO A 608 13.16 0.85 -29.06
N ALA A 609 13.57 1.49 -30.16
CA ALA A 609 14.77 2.32 -30.20
C ALA A 609 14.72 3.51 -29.21
N LYS A 610 13.54 4.15 -29.09
CA LYS A 610 13.32 5.22 -28.11
C LYS A 610 13.38 4.70 -26.67
N SER A 611 12.78 3.54 -26.41
CA SER A 611 12.86 2.87 -25.09
C SER A 611 14.30 2.54 -24.70
N HIS A 612 15.10 1.99 -25.62
CA HIS A 612 16.52 1.73 -25.38
C HIS A 612 17.29 3.02 -25.08
N SER A 613 17.07 4.07 -25.88
CA SER A 613 17.69 5.38 -25.68
C SER A 613 17.35 5.97 -24.30
N TYR A 614 16.09 5.88 -23.88
CA TYR A 614 15.62 6.32 -22.57
C TYR A 614 16.35 5.57 -21.44
N ILE A 615 16.41 4.24 -21.50
CA ILE A 615 17.07 3.41 -20.48
C ILE A 615 18.59 3.66 -20.45
N ASN A 616 19.24 3.71 -21.60
CA ASN A 616 20.68 3.98 -21.73
C ASN A 616 21.03 5.35 -21.15
N LYS A 617 20.21 6.38 -21.41
CA LYS A 617 20.39 7.73 -20.86
C LYS A 617 20.34 7.76 -19.33
N LEU A 618 19.47 6.97 -18.72
CA LEU A 618 19.28 6.98 -17.26
C LEU A 618 20.28 6.07 -16.52
N TYR A 619 20.43 4.83 -16.99
CA TYR A 619 21.08 3.76 -16.24
C TYR A 619 22.31 3.16 -16.92
N GLY A 620 22.46 3.39 -18.23
CA GLY A 620 23.52 2.82 -19.06
C GLY A 620 24.94 3.22 -18.66
N PRO A 621 25.95 2.66 -19.35
CA PRO A 621 27.33 3.06 -19.20
C PRO A 621 27.57 4.52 -19.64
N PRO A 622 28.75 5.10 -19.35
CA PRO A 622 29.12 6.43 -19.84
C PRO A 622 29.16 6.52 -21.38
N GLU A 623 29.08 7.74 -21.93
CA GLU A 623 29.05 7.99 -23.39
C GLU A 623 30.11 7.25 -24.22
N PRO A 624 31.39 7.17 -23.79
CA PRO A 624 32.42 6.48 -24.58
C PRO A 624 32.10 5.00 -24.86
N ALA A 625 31.33 4.33 -24.00
CA ALA A 625 30.94 2.93 -24.22
C ALA A 625 30.01 2.74 -25.44
N PHE A 626 29.40 3.82 -25.94
CA PHE A 626 28.52 3.80 -27.12
C PHE A 626 29.23 4.17 -28.43
N GLN A 627 30.55 4.40 -28.40
CA GLN A 627 31.33 4.89 -29.54
C GLN A 627 32.06 3.77 -30.30
N HIS A 628 32.16 2.58 -29.72
CA HIS A 628 32.89 1.45 -30.30
C HIS A 628 32.11 0.14 -30.10
N HIS A 629 32.35 -0.82 -31.00
CA HIS A 629 31.80 -2.19 -30.92
C HIS A 629 32.74 -3.17 -30.22
N GLU A 630 33.65 -2.68 -29.40
CA GLU A 630 34.63 -3.53 -28.73
C GLU A 630 33.94 -4.44 -27.71
N GLU A 631 34.38 -5.70 -27.68
CA GLU A 631 33.95 -6.66 -26.67
C GLU A 631 34.66 -6.36 -25.36
N SER A 632 33.92 -6.45 -24.25
CA SER A 632 34.46 -6.25 -22.91
C SER A 632 34.05 -7.40 -22.00
N THR A 633 34.99 -7.90 -21.22
CA THR A 633 34.74 -8.98 -20.25
C THR A 633 33.68 -8.56 -19.24
N ASP A 634 32.70 -9.43 -19.03
CA ASP A 634 31.53 -9.18 -18.18
C ASP A 634 31.47 -10.18 -17.01
N PRO A 635 32.11 -9.89 -15.87
CA PRO A 635 32.04 -10.75 -14.70
C PRO A 635 30.76 -10.53 -13.89
N LEU A 636 30.17 -11.63 -13.40
CA LEU A 636 29.03 -11.59 -12.47
C LEU A 636 29.07 -12.75 -11.48
N ILE A 637 28.40 -12.57 -10.33
CA ILE A 637 28.19 -13.60 -9.32
C ILE A 637 26.71 -13.98 -9.33
N ASN A 638 26.40 -15.26 -9.49
CA ASN A 638 25.08 -15.81 -9.26
C ASN A 638 25.01 -16.49 -7.90
N ILE A 639 23.86 -16.37 -7.23
CA ILE A 639 23.63 -16.90 -5.90
C ILE A 639 22.31 -17.67 -5.89
N VAL A 640 22.29 -18.87 -5.31
CA VAL A 640 21.09 -19.54 -4.80
C VAL A 640 21.21 -19.60 -3.28
N TYR A 641 20.15 -19.24 -2.55
CA TYR A 641 20.20 -19.15 -1.09
C TYR A 641 18.88 -19.53 -0.44
N ASN A 642 18.95 -20.01 0.80
CA ASN A 642 17.79 -20.34 1.62
C ASN A 642 17.43 -19.18 2.57
N ARG A 643 16.38 -18.42 2.24
CA ARG A 643 15.84 -17.34 3.09
C ARG A 643 15.50 -17.77 4.51
N TYR A 644 15.30 -19.07 4.74
CA TYR A 644 14.83 -19.63 6.01
C TYR A 644 15.90 -20.39 6.79
N CYS A 645 17.18 -20.38 6.35
CA CYS A 645 18.26 -21.08 7.05
C CYS A 645 18.50 -20.56 8.48
N LEU A 646 18.10 -19.31 8.77
CA LEU A 646 18.11 -18.72 10.12
C LEU A 646 16.69 -18.59 10.71
N ASN A 647 15.81 -19.57 10.43
CA ASN A 647 14.41 -19.53 10.85
C ASN A 647 13.66 -18.27 10.37
N GLY A 648 13.95 -17.83 9.15
CA GLY A 648 13.32 -16.68 8.51
C GLY A 648 13.84 -15.32 8.97
N LYS A 649 14.70 -15.26 9.99
CA LYS A 649 15.42 -14.03 10.35
C LYS A 649 16.28 -13.57 9.18
N SER A 650 16.27 -12.27 8.92
CA SER A 650 16.97 -11.72 7.77
C SER A 650 18.50 -11.83 7.94
N TYR A 651 19.20 -11.96 6.84
CA TYR A 651 20.65 -11.86 6.76
C TYR A 651 21.04 -11.21 5.43
N THR A 652 22.26 -10.70 5.36
CA THR A 652 22.79 -10.05 4.17
C THR A 652 24.07 -10.74 3.73
N LEU A 653 24.10 -11.21 2.48
CA LEU A 653 25.34 -11.65 1.83
C LEU A 653 26.06 -10.41 1.29
N LEU A 654 27.35 -10.29 1.58
CA LEU A 654 28.16 -9.13 1.23
C LEU A 654 29.39 -9.58 0.45
N PHE A 655 29.72 -8.88 -0.64
CA PHE A 655 30.82 -9.19 -1.54
C PHE A 655 31.79 -8.02 -1.63
N PHE A 656 33.09 -8.28 -1.53
CA PHE A 656 34.15 -7.28 -1.45
C PHE A 656 35.24 -7.52 -2.48
N LEU A 657 35.86 -6.43 -2.95
CA LEU A 657 37.09 -6.48 -3.76
C LEU A 657 38.27 -5.90 -2.96
N GLY A 658 38.95 -6.76 -2.22
CA GLY A 658 40.11 -6.47 -1.37
C GLY A 658 39.92 -6.99 0.05
N GLU A 659 40.84 -6.60 0.94
CA GLU A 659 40.77 -6.96 2.36
C GLU A 659 39.65 -6.20 3.09
N VAL A 660 39.02 -6.86 4.06
CA VAL A 660 37.95 -6.26 4.87
C VAL A 660 38.55 -5.48 6.04
N ASP A 661 38.12 -4.23 6.22
CA ASP A 661 38.47 -3.44 7.40
C ASP A 661 37.61 -3.87 8.59
N HIS A 662 38.19 -4.69 9.46
CA HIS A 662 37.50 -5.17 10.66
C HIS A 662 37.13 -4.06 11.64
N THR A 663 37.59 -2.81 11.49
CA THR A 663 37.17 -1.69 12.37
C THR A 663 35.86 -1.04 11.94
N ALA A 664 35.41 -1.28 10.70
CA ALA A 664 34.16 -0.76 10.15
C ALA A 664 33.08 -1.86 10.08
N PRO A 665 31.78 -1.50 10.13
CA PRO A 665 30.70 -2.44 9.84
C PRO A 665 30.86 -3.08 8.44
N TYR A 666 30.56 -4.38 8.32
CA TYR A 666 30.74 -5.10 7.04
C TYR A 666 29.89 -4.53 5.89
N ASN A 667 28.71 -3.99 6.18
CA ASN A 667 27.86 -3.34 5.18
C ASN A 667 28.26 -1.88 4.88
N GLN A 668 29.30 -1.36 5.52
CA GLN A 668 29.84 -0.01 5.32
C GLN A 668 31.31 -0.04 4.88
N GLN A 669 31.74 -1.14 4.27
CA GLN A 669 33.11 -1.28 3.77
C GLN A 669 33.30 -0.45 2.49
N LYS A 670 34.48 0.17 2.35
CA LYS A 670 34.85 0.93 1.14
C LYS A 670 34.97 0.02 -0.09
N ASN A 671 35.35 -1.22 0.10
CA ASN A 671 35.50 -2.21 -0.97
C ASN A 671 34.27 -3.10 -1.14
N LEU A 672 33.13 -2.79 -0.51
CA LEU A 672 31.86 -3.47 -0.75
C LEU A 672 31.39 -3.19 -2.19
N VAL A 673 31.22 -4.25 -2.97
CA VAL A 673 30.79 -4.16 -4.38
C VAL A 673 29.39 -4.71 -4.63
N GLY A 674 28.84 -5.49 -3.71
CA GLY A 674 27.47 -5.97 -3.84
C GLY A 674 26.93 -6.55 -2.54
N SER A 675 25.62 -6.48 -2.39
CA SER A 675 24.89 -7.03 -1.25
C SER A 675 23.59 -7.70 -1.70
N ILE A 676 23.27 -8.85 -1.12
CA ILE A 676 22.00 -9.55 -1.29
C ILE A 676 21.33 -9.64 0.07
N PHE A 677 20.22 -8.92 0.24
CA PHE A 677 19.45 -8.92 1.47
C PHE A 677 18.31 -9.94 1.41
N THR A 678 18.23 -10.81 2.43
CA THR A 678 17.14 -11.79 2.54
C THR A 678 15.94 -11.18 3.24
N PHE A 679 15.22 -10.30 2.55
CA PHE A 679 14.04 -9.62 3.10
C PHE A 679 12.96 -10.65 3.45
N SER A 680 12.84 -11.01 4.73
CA SER A 680 12.01 -12.11 5.24
C SER A 680 11.41 -11.72 6.60
N THR A 681 10.57 -12.59 7.16
CA THR A 681 10.09 -12.49 8.54
C THR A 681 10.61 -13.66 9.36
N ALA A 682 10.95 -13.39 10.62
CA ALA A 682 11.22 -14.43 11.60
C ALA A 682 10.02 -15.37 11.74
N LEU A 683 10.30 -16.66 11.90
CA LEU A 683 9.31 -17.72 12.07
C LEU A 683 9.60 -18.45 13.39
N GLU A 684 8.59 -18.63 14.23
CA GLU A 684 8.69 -19.49 15.41
C GLU A 684 8.20 -20.91 15.07
N GLU A 685 8.64 -21.92 15.84
CA GLU A 685 8.42 -23.34 15.49
C GLU A 685 6.95 -23.79 15.47
N ASP A 686 6.02 -23.03 16.05
CA ASP A 686 4.59 -23.41 16.16
C ASP A 686 3.59 -22.27 15.87
N THR A 687 4.04 -21.16 15.24
CA THR A 687 3.16 -20.01 14.94
C THR A 687 3.23 -19.59 13.47
N ILE A 688 2.06 -19.47 12.82
CA ILE A 688 1.95 -19.02 11.42
C ILE A 688 1.63 -17.53 11.38
N THR A 689 2.63 -16.68 11.60
CA THR A 689 2.46 -15.22 11.46
C THR A 689 2.33 -14.80 10.00
N CYS A 690 3.18 -15.35 9.12
CA CYS A 690 3.15 -15.14 7.67
C CYS A 690 2.98 -16.47 6.92
N LYS A 691 1.79 -16.72 6.36
CA LYS A 691 1.49 -17.96 5.63
C LYS A 691 2.39 -18.15 4.41
N ASN A 692 2.65 -17.08 3.64
CA ASN A 692 3.53 -17.15 2.48
C ASN A 692 4.94 -17.66 2.86
N CYS A 693 5.55 -17.08 3.89
CA CYS A 693 6.88 -17.50 4.35
C CYS A 693 6.87 -18.90 4.98
N TYR A 694 5.85 -19.21 5.78
CA TYR A 694 5.71 -20.52 6.42
C TYR A 694 5.57 -21.66 5.39
N GLU A 695 4.70 -21.49 4.40
CA GLU A 695 4.52 -22.48 3.33
C GLU A 695 5.79 -22.67 2.50
N GLN A 696 6.52 -21.59 2.20
CA GLN A 696 7.77 -21.65 1.46
C GLN A 696 8.87 -22.37 2.23
N LYS A 697 9.04 -22.08 3.53
CA LYS A 697 9.98 -22.81 4.40
C LYS A 697 9.68 -24.31 4.39
N ARG A 698 8.41 -24.70 4.57
CA ARG A 698 7.99 -26.10 4.56
C ARG A 698 8.23 -26.80 3.23
N ALA A 699 8.07 -26.09 2.13
CA ALA A 699 8.33 -26.61 0.79
C ALA A 699 9.80 -26.49 0.35
N ASN A 700 10.69 -26.03 1.23
CA ASN A 700 12.11 -25.73 0.94
C ASN A 700 12.29 -24.89 -0.33
N VAL A 701 11.47 -23.85 -0.50
CA VAL A 701 11.57 -22.94 -1.65
C VAL A 701 12.81 -22.07 -1.49
N LEU A 702 13.77 -22.23 -2.40
CA LEU A 702 14.99 -21.44 -2.44
C LEU A 702 14.78 -20.12 -3.18
N SER A 703 15.73 -19.21 -2.98
CA SER A 703 15.80 -17.91 -3.66
C SER A 703 17.07 -17.80 -4.49
N ARG A 704 17.08 -16.90 -5.47
CA ARG A 704 18.21 -16.60 -6.34
C ARG A 704 18.47 -15.11 -6.44
N ALA A 705 19.72 -14.78 -6.73
CA ALA A 705 20.19 -13.42 -6.86
C ALA A 705 21.40 -13.34 -7.81
N GLN A 706 21.72 -12.13 -8.24
CA GLN A 706 22.88 -11.84 -9.08
C GLN A 706 23.52 -10.50 -8.68
N VAL A 707 24.85 -10.49 -8.61
CA VAL A 707 25.69 -9.30 -8.44
C VAL A 707 26.54 -9.10 -9.69
N PRO A 708 26.20 -8.10 -10.54
CA PRO A 708 27.08 -7.68 -11.63
C PRO A 708 28.36 -7.05 -11.08
N LEU A 709 29.52 -7.40 -11.65
CA LEU A 709 30.82 -6.87 -11.21
C LEU A 709 31.47 -5.94 -12.25
N THR A 710 30.93 -5.87 -13.47
CA THR A 710 31.54 -5.17 -14.62
C THR A 710 31.88 -3.71 -14.36
N ARG A 711 31.02 -2.97 -13.64
CA ARG A 711 31.29 -1.57 -13.29
C ARG A 711 32.16 -1.41 -12.05
N ALA A 712 32.26 -2.42 -11.21
CA ALA A 712 33.04 -2.40 -9.98
C ALA A 712 34.49 -2.86 -10.19
N VAL A 713 34.75 -3.65 -11.23
CA VAL A 713 36.09 -4.16 -11.56
C VAL A 713 36.72 -3.25 -12.62
N PRO A 714 37.91 -2.66 -12.34
CA PRO A 714 38.64 -1.84 -13.30
C PRO A 714 38.89 -2.58 -14.62
N ILE A 715 38.78 -1.87 -15.75
CA ILE A 715 38.85 -2.50 -17.08
C ILE A 715 40.19 -3.21 -17.29
N GLU A 716 41.29 -2.66 -16.77
CA GLU A 716 42.64 -3.21 -16.87
C GLU A 716 42.78 -4.55 -16.13
N GLN A 717 41.93 -4.79 -15.13
CA GLN A 717 41.88 -6.05 -14.38
C GLN A 717 40.96 -7.08 -15.04
N ARG A 718 40.27 -6.72 -16.11
CA ARG A 718 39.33 -7.60 -16.83
C ARG A 718 39.44 -7.47 -18.35
N GLU A 719 40.60 -7.11 -18.89
CA GLU A 719 40.83 -7.11 -20.34
C GLU A 719 40.59 -8.51 -20.91
N GLU A 720 41.08 -9.53 -20.20
CA GLU A 720 40.93 -10.94 -20.53
C GLU A 720 40.34 -11.72 -19.35
N SER A 721 39.72 -12.86 -19.65
CA SER A 721 39.13 -13.74 -18.63
C SER A 721 40.15 -14.22 -17.59
N GLU A 722 41.39 -14.47 -18.01
CA GLU A 722 42.49 -14.93 -17.16
C GLU A 722 42.99 -13.83 -16.21
N ALA A 723 43.05 -12.59 -16.68
CA ALA A 723 43.37 -11.42 -15.86
C ALA A 723 42.30 -11.19 -14.80
N ALA A 724 41.02 -11.25 -15.20
CA ALA A 724 39.88 -11.15 -14.29
C ALA A 724 39.93 -12.24 -13.20
N MET A 725 40.19 -13.49 -13.58
CA MET A 725 40.32 -14.58 -12.62
C MET A 725 41.49 -14.41 -11.66
N SER A 726 42.64 -13.95 -12.15
CA SER A 726 43.81 -13.65 -11.31
C SER A 726 43.48 -12.55 -10.29
N TYR A 727 42.74 -11.53 -10.72
CA TYR A 727 42.26 -10.47 -9.85
C TYR A 727 41.26 -10.96 -8.80
N PHE A 728 40.28 -11.79 -9.18
CA PHE A 728 39.29 -12.32 -8.24
C PHE A 728 39.91 -13.28 -7.23
N GLN A 729 40.82 -14.17 -7.63
CA GLN A 729 41.50 -15.09 -6.70
C GLN A 729 42.23 -14.35 -5.58
N LYS A 730 42.75 -13.15 -5.88
CA LYS A 730 43.45 -12.31 -4.90
C LYS A 730 42.49 -11.46 -4.07
N ASN A 731 41.48 -10.86 -4.68
CA ASN A 731 40.73 -9.76 -4.09
C ASN A 731 39.28 -10.09 -3.74
N LEU A 732 38.63 -11.06 -4.39
CA LEU A 732 37.22 -11.34 -4.14
C LEU A 732 37.06 -12.03 -2.78
N LYS A 733 36.36 -11.36 -1.87
CA LYS A 733 35.99 -11.87 -0.55
C LYS A 733 34.48 -11.78 -0.36
N TRP A 734 33.92 -12.60 0.51
CA TRP A 734 32.51 -12.49 0.86
C TRP A 734 32.23 -12.87 2.31
N THR A 735 31.11 -12.42 2.85
CA THR A 735 30.61 -12.86 4.16
C THR A 735 29.09 -12.81 4.20
N ALA A 736 28.50 -13.33 5.28
CA ALA A 736 27.09 -13.18 5.58
C ALA A 736 26.95 -12.56 6.97
N ILE A 737 26.11 -11.54 7.12
CA ILE A 737 25.80 -10.92 8.42
C ILE A 737 24.33 -11.09 8.78
N ASN A 738 24.01 -11.28 10.06
CA ASN A 738 22.63 -11.30 10.56
C ASN A 738 22.11 -9.88 10.88
N GLU A 739 20.88 -9.77 11.38
CA GLU A 739 20.22 -8.53 11.83
C GLU A 739 20.93 -7.80 12.98
N ALA A 740 21.97 -8.39 13.58
CA ALA A 740 22.82 -7.74 14.58
C ALA A 740 24.16 -7.26 13.96
N GLY A 741 24.36 -7.44 12.66
CA GLY A 741 25.62 -7.15 11.97
C GLY A 741 26.72 -8.16 12.25
N LYS A 742 26.41 -9.31 12.87
CA LYS A 742 27.39 -10.34 13.21
C LYS A 742 27.53 -11.34 12.07
N VAL A 743 28.76 -11.75 11.81
CA VAL A 743 29.08 -12.77 10.81
C VAL A 743 28.37 -14.08 11.15
N VAL A 744 27.61 -14.61 10.18
CA VAL A 744 26.86 -15.87 10.27
C VAL A 744 27.77 -16.99 9.83
N ALA A 745 28.12 -17.89 10.75
CA ALA A 745 28.98 -19.02 10.48
C ALA A 745 28.55 -19.80 9.21
N ARG A 746 29.52 -20.12 8.36
CA ARG A 746 29.33 -20.63 7.00
C ARG A 746 28.44 -21.88 6.94
N GLU A 747 28.57 -22.76 7.93
CA GLU A 747 27.81 -24.00 8.09
C GLU A 747 26.32 -23.79 8.39
N LYS A 748 25.93 -22.60 8.85
CA LYS A 748 24.52 -22.25 9.08
C LYS A 748 23.81 -21.79 7.80
N LEU A 749 24.56 -21.42 6.77
CA LEU A 749 24.03 -21.00 5.47
C LEU A 749 23.73 -22.24 4.61
N THR A 750 22.71 -23.00 5.01
CA THR A 750 22.29 -24.21 4.30
C THR A 750 21.74 -23.88 2.92
N ASP A 751 21.94 -24.79 1.96
CA ASP A 751 21.49 -24.65 0.57
C ASP A 751 21.98 -23.36 -0.13
N LEU A 752 23.14 -22.85 0.29
CA LEU A 752 23.82 -21.73 -0.34
C LEU A 752 24.75 -22.22 -1.46
N GLU A 753 24.51 -21.74 -2.67
CA GLU A 753 25.36 -21.90 -3.85
C GLU A 753 25.77 -20.53 -4.36
N ILE A 754 27.06 -20.31 -4.54
CA ILE A 754 27.60 -19.08 -5.12
C ILE A 754 28.47 -19.48 -6.30
N THR A 755 28.26 -18.83 -7.44
CA THR A 755 28.91 -19.19 -8.70
C THR A 755 29.43 -17.95 -9.40
N LEU A 756 30.71 -17.96 -9.80
CA LEU A 756 31.33 -16.86 -10.55
C LEU A 756 31.22 -17.17 -12.05
N PHE A 757 30.68 -16.24 -12.83
CA PHE A 757 30.65 -16.32 -14.27
C PHE A 757 31.47 -15.19 -14.88
N ILE A 758 32.12 -15.49 -16.00
CA ILE A 758 32.71 -14.50 -16.88
C ILE A 758 32.11 -14.69 -18.27
N GLY A 759 31.44 -13.66 -18.76
CA GLY A 759 30.93 -13.57 -20.13
C GLY A 759 31.51 -12.37 -20.85
N VAL A 760 30.80 -11.92 -21.88
CA VAL A 760 31.16 -10.72 -22.64
C VAL A 760 29.97 -9.79 -22.75
N ASN A 761 30.25 -8.49 -22.79
CA ASN A 761 29.32 -7.48 -23.21
C ASN A 761 29.83 -6.76 -24.46
N LYS A 762 28.92 -6.42 -25.36
CA LYS A 762 29.24 -5.76 -26.64
C LYS A 762 28.10 -4.88 -27.11
N LEU A 763 28.42 -3.68 -27.59
CA LEU A 763 27.46 -2.83 -28.27
C LEU A 763 27.04 -3.42 -29.63
N GLN A 764 25.75 -3.52 -29.88
CA GLN A 764 25.12 -4.03 -31.10
C GLN A 764 24.40 -2.92 -31.86
N GLY A 765 24.29 -3.10 -33.18
CA GLY A 765 23.55 -2.18 -34.05
C GLY A 765 24.40 -1.00 -34.50
N SER A 766 23.79 0.18 -34.62
CA SER A 766 24.49 1.44 -34.88
C SER A 766 25.35 1.87 -33.68
N LEU A 767 26.17 2.91 -33.81
CA LEU A 767 26.77 3.59 -32.66
C LEU A 767 25.78 4.59 -32.05
N GLY A 768 26.03 5.00 -30.80
CA GLY A 768 25.22 5.97 -30.07
C GLY A 768 24.24 5.35 -29.08
N ARG A 769 23.50 6.21 -28.37
CA ARG A 769 22.66 5.81 -27.22
C ARG A 769 21.41 5.00 -27.58
N GLU A 770 21.02 4.93 -28.83
CA GLU A 770 19.87 4.13 -29.27
C GLU A 770 20.21 2.63 -29.36
N SER A 771 21.50 2.31 -29.27
CA SER A 771 22.05 0.98 -29.45
C SER A 771 21.88 0.08 -28.23
N LEU A 772 22.07 -1.22 -28.43
CA LEU A 772 21.86 -2.24 -27.41
C LEU A 772 23.17 -2.87 -26.97
N PHE A 773 23.31 -3.12 -25.68
CA PHE A 773 24.36 -4.01 -25.20
C PHE A 773 23.84 -5.44 -25.21
N LYS A 774 24.56 -6.31 -25.91
CA LYS A 774 24.36 -7.75 -25.83
C LYS A 774 25.26 -8.30 -24.73
N PHE A 775 24.67 -9.11 -23.86
CA PHE A 775 25.35 -9.87 -22.83
C PHE A 775 25.17 -11.37 -23.12
N ASP A 776 26.27 -12.08 -23.31
CA ASP A 776 26.27 -13.51 -23.63
C ASP A 776 27.62 -14.18 -23.33
N GLY A 777 27.72 -15.45 -23.70
CA GLY A 777 28.96 -16.22 -23.62
C GLY A 777 29.41 -16.50 -22.18
N TYR A 778 28.52 -16.46 -21.20
CA TYR A 778 28.90 -16.67 -19.81
C TYR A 778 29.41 -18.10 -19.61
N LYS A 779 30.62 -18.19 -19.06
CA LYS A 779 31.23 -19.44 -18.63
C LYS A 779 31.44 -19.42 -17.13
N GLU A 780 31.00 -20.47 -16.48
CA GLU A 780 31.28 -20.68 -15.06
C GLU A 780 32.79 -20.80 -14.83
N GLN A 781 33.26 -20.13 -13.79
CA GLN A 781 34.66 -20.11 -13.41
C GLN A 781 34.87 -20.89 -12.11
N LYS A 782 35.94 -21.69 -12.07
CA LYS A 782 36.36 -22.36 -10.84
C LYS A 782 36.91 -21.34 -9.85
N PHE A 783 36.20 -21.13 -8.75
CA PHE A 783 36.59 -20.22 -7.69
C PHE A 783 36.40 -20.87 -6.31
N ASN A 784 37.35 -20.68 -5.41
CA ASN A 784 37.30 -21.28 -4.07
C ASN A 784 36.54 -20.37 -3.09
N TRP A 785 35.21 -20.46 -3.12
CA TRP A 785 34.31 -19.68 -2.27
C TRP A 785 34.52 -19.92 -0.77
N GLU A 786 34.92 -21.12 -0.36
CA GLU A 786 35.20 -21.42 1.04
C GLU A 786 36.42 -20.64 1.55
N SER A 787 37.50 -20.57 0.76
CA SER A 787 38.68 -19.76 1.12
C SER A 787 38.44 -18.25 1.04
N ALA A 788 37.45 -17.81 0.26
CA ALA A 788 37.07 -16.41 0.11
C ALA A 788 36.12 -15.92 1.20
N TYR A 789 35.56 -16.84 2.00
CA TYR A 789 34.64 -16.51 3.08
C TYR A 789 35.39 -15.87 4.25
N VAL A 790 34.99 -14.65 4.61
CA VAL A 790 35.54 -13.91 5.74
C VAL A 790 34.82 -14.34 7.01
N ALA A 791 35.47 -15.22 7.77
CA ALA A 791 35.02 -15.61 9.11
C ALA A 791 35.13 -14.42 10.07
N GLY A 792 34.20 -14.33 11.02
CA GLY A 792 34.18 -13.23 11.98
C GLY A 792 35.44 -13.23 12.86
N ALA A 793 36.07 -12.06 13.03
CA ALA A 793 37.01 -11.85 14.12
C ALA A 793 36.27 -11.95 15.45
N SER A 794 36.84 -12.64 16.44
CA SER A 794 36.26 -12.90 17.77
C SER A 794 36.11 -11.65 18.67
N GLN A 795 36.00 -10.45 18.09
CA GLN A 795 35.92 -9.18 18.81
C GLN A 795 34.87 -8.23 18.22
N PHE A 796 33.56 -8.57 18.22
CA PHE A 796 32.46 -7.58 18.13
C PHE A 796 31.16 -7.96 18.87
#